data_AF-A0A7D9HIX5-F1
#
_entry.id   AF-A0A7D9HIX5-F1
#
_cell.length_a   1.000
_cell.length_b   1.000
_cell.length_c   1.000
_cell.angle_alpha   90.00
_cell.angle_beta   90.00
_cell.angle_gamma   90.00
#
_symmetry.space_group_name_H-M   'P 1'
#
loop_
_entity.id
_entity.type
_entity.pdbx_description
1 polymer ?
#
loop_
_entity_poly.entity_id
_entity_poly.type
_entity_poly.pdbx_seq_one_letter_code
_entity_poly.pdbx_strand_id
1 'polypeptide(L)'
;MAKFLKTQTRHPGLSEISYKGVTAKTAAHKAELFNAFFSSVFNSPRSSIGEDTINNSLPIRTEQNLSDITISVEEVANCLHGLDTSKASGPDGLPSRLLKECAQQIAPSLCTLFNHSLQCGRMPLEWKSANITPLHKKQRKEPAENYRPISLLPIVSKVLERCVYSQFYEHVSYLITPHQHGFLRNRSCVTQLLSVLHSIGQKLDTNEQTDIAYLDLAKAFDSVDHSILLQKLKCYGVTGRLLNWFADYLNNRRQRVVMDGATSQWTPVTSGVPQGSILGPMLFVIFINDAPDVINNKAIPALFADDTKLYKNITSLNDCNQLQETLTHLDTWSQDNNIKFNGSKCKVLSVTRKKAPISFPYHLGSTELSRVDDEKDLGVIFSSKLQWNLHINEMVSKANRQLGVLKRTCYSLTDINIRRTLYLSLVKSKLSYATQVWSPTHNRQLSERIERVQRRATKWILRTGTCEMPYKQRLLKLELLPLSYDREMKDLVFFFKALTASQDKDEKDNNATAFVSVQRDVAMAITGTSVPKLLNYPATAPVLNIQNNTDFSAVNVSAVGPLVKVAFVLKNTGESDLQSIQLYISYPLQKFQGQAHEYIVYPIKIEGLIDQASNSCLVLLKKLVTKPTRESNILDQAFSTLSPYYDAIILPPIGQSDHSSILAQPILTHAPSLPTTRLQKRDYRAPNKKNLISRLNTVNWTPLMRLKSCEEQLDSFKSVVHVALNSCIPMRTVKHHPNDKPWITPVIKQSIKKRQQAWLNNDLHQYNVYRNKVIKLKPKILQ
;
A
#
# COMPACT_ATOMS: atom_id res chain seq x y z
N MET A 1 -7.79 -8.53 -2.02
CA MET A 1 -8.86 -7.55 -1.72
C MET A 1 -8.41 -6.09 -1.78
N ALA A 2 -7.35 -5.65 -1.09
CA ALA A 2 -6.87 -4.25 -1.17
C ALA A 2 -6.43 -3.79 -2.58
N LYS A 3 -5.72 -4.65 -3.34
CA LYS A 3 -5.46 -4.43 -4.78
C LYS A 3 -6.76 -4.36 -5.60
N PHE A 4 -7.76 -5.17 -5.24
CA PHE A 4 -9.06 -5.21 -5.92
C PHE A 4 -9.90 -3.94 -5.66
N LEU A 5 -9.86 -3.41 -4.44
CA LEU A 5 -10.49 -2.14 -4.09
C LEU A 5 -9.88 -0.97 -4.84
N LYS A 6 -8.55 -1.00 -5.05
CA LYS A 6 -7.85 -0.04 -5.94
C LYS A 6 -8.22 -0.21 -7.42
N THR A 7 -8.53 -1.42 -7.89
CA THR A 7 -8.93 -1.67 -9.29
C THR A 7 -10.42 -1.43 -9.57
N GLN A 8 -11.29 -1.50 -8.56
CA GLN A 8 -12.70 -1.12 -8.67
C GLN A 8 -12.84 0.41 -8.75
N THR A 9 -11.94 1.15 -8.10
CA THR A 9 -11.66 2.56 -8.40
C THR A 9 -10.67 2.66 -9.57
N ARG A 10 -10.95 2.02 -10.71
CA ARG A 10 -10.20 2.28 -11.95
C ARG A 10 -10.38 3.75 -12.27
N HIS A 11 -9.46 4.57 -11.77
CA HIS A 11 -9.24 5.88 -12.33
C HIS A 11 -8.98 5.64 -13.82
N PRO A 12 -9.58 6.44 -14.72
CA PRO A 12 -9.12 6.45 -16.10
C PRO A 12 -7.58 6.60 -16.05
N GLY A 13 -6.87 5.86 -16.90
CA GLY A 13 -5.41 6.05 -17.02
C GLY A 13 -5.10 7.54 -17.09
N LEU A 14 -3.98 7.98 -16.50
CA LEU A 14 -3.58 9.38 -16.46
C LEU A 14 -3.91 10.03 -17.80
N SER A 15 -4.86 10.96 -17.85
CA SER A 15 -5.38 11.46 -19.13
C SER A 15 -4.30 12.25 -19.87
N GLU A 16 -3.58 13.08 -19.12
CA GLU A 16 -2.58 13.99 -19.63
C GLU A 16 -1.45 14.19 -18.61
N ILE A 17 -0.22 14.36 -19.10
CA ILE A 17 0.96 14.75 -18.31
C ILE A 17 1.54 16.01 -18.92
N SER A 18 2.00 16.95 -18.10
CA SER A 18 2.67 18.17 -18.52
C SER A 18 4.06 18.32 -17.90
N TYR A 19 4.98 18.90 -18.67
CA TYR A 19 6.31 19.30 -18.21
C TYR A 19 6.84 20.42 -19.12
N LYS A 20 7.33 21.53 -18.54
CA LYS A 20 7.86 22.71 -19.28
C LYS A 20 6.96 23.20 -20.43
N GLY A 21 5.65 23.27 -20.19
CA GLY A 21 4.66 23.72 -21.19
C GLY A 21 4.28 22.70 -22.27
N VAL A 22 4.95 21.54 -22.34
CA VAL A 22 4.61 20.44 -23.24
C VAL A 22 3.63 19.49 -22.55
N THR A 23 2.60 19.03 -23.28
CA THR A 23 1.66 18.01 -22.78
C THR A 23 1.70 16.71 -23.57
N ALA A 24 1.47 15.59 -22.89
CA ALA A 24 1.44 14.26 -23.49
C ALA A 24 0.17 13.49 -23.10
N LYS A 25 -0.46 12.90 -24.12
CA LYS A 25 -1.67 12.06 -23.98
C LYS A 25 -1.42 10.59 -24.31
N THR A 26 -0.47 10.27 -25.19
CA THR A 26 -0.11 8.88 -25.53
C THR A 26 0.85 8.29 -24.50
N ALA A 27 0.83 6.97 -24.33
CA ALA A 27 1.71 6.27 -23.38
C ALA A 27 3.20 6.50 -23.68
N ALA A 28 3.59 6.49 -24.97
CA ALA A 28 4.96 6.73 -25.40
C ALA A 28 5.43 8.16 -25.09
N HIS A 29 4.63 9.19 -25.44
CA HIS A 29 5.01 10.58 -25.16
C HIS A 29 5.01 10.87 -23.64
N LYS A 30 4.11 10.24 -22.88
CA LYS A 30 4.13 10.32 -21.41
C LYS A 30 5.43 9.75 -20.84
N ALA A 31 5.85 8.59 -21.32
CA ALA A 31 7.12 8.00 -20.91
C ALA A 31 8.29 8.95 -21.20
N GLU A 32 8.33 9.55 -22.39
CA GLU A 32 9.40 10.47 -22.78
C GLU A 32 9.40 11.77 -21.95
N LEU A 33 8.24 12.39 -21.71
CA LEU A 33 8.15 13.58 -20.85
C LEU A 33 8.58 13.30 -19.41
N PHE A 34 8.18 12.15 -18.85
CA PHE A 34 8.66 11.75 -17.53
C PHE A 34 10.18 11.53 -17.53
N ASN A 35 10.72 10.92 -18.57
CA ASN A 35 12.14 10.63 -18.68
C ASN A 35 12.96 11.92 -18.81
N ALA A 36 12.49 12.87 -19.62
CA ALA A 36 13.05 14.22 -19.73
C ALA A 36 13.04 14.97 -18.40
N PHE A 37 11.93 14.89 -17.64
CA PHE A 37 11.89 15.47 -16.31
C PHE A 37 12.85 14.79 -15.34
N PHE A 38 12.82 13.46 -15.21
CA PHE A 38 13.66 12.77 -14.24
C PHE A 38 15.15 12.90 -14.53
N SER A 39 15.55 12.96 -15.81
CA SER A 39 16.93 13.20 -16.20
C SER A 39 17.39 14.65 -15.94
N SER A 40 16.48 15.63 -16.04
CA SER A 40 16.80 17.04 -15.76
C SER A 40 17.19 17.34 -14.31
N VAL A 41 16.95 16.39 -13.40
CA VAL A 41 17.26 16.53 -11.97
C VAL A 41 18.69 16.08 -11.66
N PHE A 42 19.33 15.32 -12.56
CA PHE A 42 20.70 14.87 -12.34
C PHE A 42 21.70 16.00 -12.43
N ASN A 43 22.71 15.96 -11.56
CA ASN A 43 23.84 16.85 -11.62
C ASN A 43 24.74 16.47 -12.81
N SER A 44 25.35 17.48 -13.42
CA SER A 44 26.37 17.24 -14.44
C SER A 44 27.60 16.59 -13.78
N PRO A 45 28.25 15.61 -14.43
CA PRO A 45 29.49 15.06 -13.92
C PRO A 45 30.50 16.19 -13.75
N ARG A 46 31.18 16.25 -12.59
CA ARG A 46 32.38 17.09 -12.49
C ARG A 46 33.37 16.58 -13.54
N SER A 47 33.74 17.44 -14.50
CA SER A 47 34.88 17.19 -15.39
C SER A 47 36.06 16.81 -14.50
N SER A 48 36.67 15.66 -14.77
CA SER A 48 37.76 15.02 -14.01
C SER A 48 38.62 16.07 -13.30
N ILE A 49 38.27 16.33 -12.04
CA ILE A 49 39.08 17.15 -11.16
C ILE A 49 40.33 16.31 -10.96
N GLY A 50 41.50 16.88 -11.28
CA GLY A 50 42.77 16.23 -11.01
C GLY A 50 42.75 15.66 -9.59
N GLU A 51 43.22 14.43 -9.42
CA GLU A 51 43.14 13.70 -8.16
C GLU A 51 43.62 14.52 -6.95
N ASP A 52 44.44 15.55 -7.19
CA ASP A 52 45.06 16.40 -6.18
C ASP A 52 44.21 17.55 -5.60
N THR A 53 43.08 17.97 -6.19
CA THR A 53 42.42 19.23 -5.73
C THR A 53 41.33 19.08 -4.65
N ILE A 54 40.94 17.86 -4.26
CA ILE A 54 39.99 17.61 -3.15
C ILE A 54 40.58 16.62 -2.12
N ASN A 55 41.89 16.37 -2.16
CA ASN A 55 42.51 15.31 -1.37
C ASN A 55 42.79 15.64 0.11
N ASN A 56 42.40 16.81 0.66
CA ASN A 56 42.89 17.23 1.99
C ASN A 56 41.86 17.74 3.02
N SER A 57 40.54 17.64 2.84
CA SER A 57 39.59 18.23 3.81
C SER A 57 38.56 17.31 4.47
N LEU A 58 38.33 16.09 3.97
CA LEU A 58 37.34 15.19 4.59
C LEU A 58 37.96 14.40 5.76
N PRO A 59 37.35 14.44 6.96
CA PRO A 59 37.89 13.73 8.12
C PRO A 59 37.78 12.21 7.93
N ILE A 60 38.88 11.51 8.23
CA ILE A 60 38.91 10.05 8.28
C ILE A 60 38.02 9.60 9.45
N ARG A 61 37.09 8.67 9.19
CA ARG A 61 36.14 8.16 10.21
C ARG A 61 36.63 6.91 10.90
N THR A 62 37.45 6.11 10.23
CA THR A 62 38.01 4.88 10.76
C THR A 62 39.31 4.53 10.04
N GLU A 63 40.21 3.86 10.76
CA GLU A 63 41.41 3.23 10.19
C GLU A 63 41.15 1.77 9.78
N GLN A 64 40.01 1.19 10.21
CA GLN A 64 39.62 -0.16 9.81
C GLN A 64 39.27 -0.19 8.33
N ASN A 65 39.85 -1.12 7.60
CA ASN A 65 39.65 -1.24 6.16
C ASN A 65 38.76 -2.43 5.80
N LEU A 66 37.84 -2.20 4.88
CA LEU A 66 37.06 -3.21 4.17
C LEU A 66 37.42 -3.14 2.69
N SER A 67 38.40 -3.97 2.28
CA SER A 67 38.89 -4.00 0.90
C SER A 67 38.14 -4.98 0.01
N ASP A 68 37.57 -6.03 0.62
CA ASP A 68 37.07 -7.22 -0.05
C ASP A 68 35.88 -7.83 0.68
N ILE A 69 34.98 -8.44 -0.09
CA ILE A 69 33.82 -9.18 0.40
C ILE A 69 33.80 -10.53 -0.30
N THR A 70 33.65 -11.61 0.47
CA THR A 70 33.43 -12.96 -0.06
C THR A 70 32.01 -13.38 0.29
N ILE A 71 31.30 -13.93 -0.70
CA ILE A 71 29.92 -14.36 -0.58
C ILE A 71 29.86 -15.88 -0.58
N SER A 72 29.07 -16.47 0.32
CA SER A 72 28.86 -17.91 0.38
C SER A 72 27.63 -18.34 -0.44
N VAL A 73 27.59 -19.62 -0.85
CA VAL A 73 26.41 -20.19 -1.54
C VAL A 73 25.17 -20.14 -0.66
N GLU A 74 25.34 -20.35 0.65
CA GLU A 74 24.25 -20.32 1.62
C GLU A 74 23.64 -18.91 1.74
N GLU A 75 24.48 -17.87 1.80
CA GLU A 75 24.02 -16.48 1.83
C GLU A 75 23.18 -16.15 0.59
N VAL A 76 23.63 -16.58 -0.60
CA VAL A 76 22.88 -16.39 -1.85
C VAL A 76 21.55 -17.14 -1.79
N ALA A 77 21.55 -18.41 -1.36
CA ALA A 77 20.34 -19.21 -1.22
C ALA A 77 19.33 -18.56 -0.25
N ASN A 78 19.80 -18.08 0.89
CA ASN A 78 18.98 -17.39 1.89
C ASN A 78 18.37 -16.10 1.32
N CYS A 79 19.15 -15.31 0.58
CA CYS A 79 18.66 -14.12 -0.11
C CYS A 79 17.58 -14.45 -1.15
N LEU A 80 17.76 -15.53 -1.92
CA LEU A 80 16.80 -16.00 -2.92
C LEU A 80 15.50 -16.51 -2.29
N HIS A 81 15.59 -17.29 -1.20
CA HIS A 81 14.43 -17.74 -0.44
C HIS A 81 13.65 -16.57 0.20
N GLY A 82 14.33 -15.49 0.57
CA GLY A 82 13.74 -14.26 1.08
C GLY A 82 12.96 -13.43 0.05
N LEU A 83 13.02 -13.75 -1.26
CA LEU A 83 12.38 -12.93 -2.29
C LEU A 83 10.85 -12.91 -2.20
N ASP A 84 10.27 -11.74 -2.51
CA ASP A 84 8.82 -11.56 -2.67
C ASP A 84 8.41 -11.92 -4.11
N THR A 85 7.68 -13.02 -4.26
CA THR A 85 7.21 -13.55 -5.56
C THR A 85 6.16 -12.67 -6.25
N SER A 86 5.69 -11.61 -5.59
CA SER A 86 4.68 -10.68 -6.12
C SER A 86 5.27 -9.39 -6.72
N LYS A 87 6.58 -9.18 -6.60
CA LYS A 87 7.29 -8.01 -7.15
C LYS A 87 7.46 -8.14 -8.67
N ALA A 88 7.50 -6.98 -9.33
CA ALA A 88 7.76 -6.89 -10.77
C ALA A 88 9.23 -7.16 -11.08
N SER A 89 9.49 -7.74 -12.24
CA SER A 89 10.85 -7.96 -12.76
C SER A 89 11.47 -6.67 -13.27
N GLY A 90 12.80 -6.63 -13.30
CA GLY A 90 13.57 -5.58 -13.95
C GLY A 90 13.62 -5.76 -15.47
N PRO A 91 14.52 -5.04 -16.16
CA PRO A 91 14.72 -5.13 -17.61
C PRO A 91 15.13 -6.53 -18.09
N ASP A 92 15.74 -7.34 -17.21
CA ASP A 92 16.22 -8.71 -17.46
C ASP A 92 15.10 -9.74 -17.65
N GLY A 93 13.86 -9.41 -17.26
CA GLY A 93 12.70 -10.29 -17.44
C GLY A 93 12.72 -11.55 -16.58
N LEU A 94 13.67 -11.70 -15.65
CA LEU A 94 13.73 -12.82 -14.72
C LEU A 94 12.69 -12.64 -13.60
N PRO A 95 11.74 -13.57 -13.41
CA PRO A 95 10.71 -13.45 -12.38
C PRO A 95 11.24 -13.84 -10.99
N SER A 96 10.89 -13.06 -9.95
CA SER A 96 11.31 -13.37 -8.57
C SER A 96 10.83 -14.74 -8.07
N ARG A 97 9.68 -15.21 -8.59
CA ARG A 97 9.15 -16.54 -8.30
C ARG A 97 10.09 -17.66 -8.72
N LEU A 98 10.69 -17.55 -9.91
CA LEU A 98 11.67 -18.53 -10.40
C LEU A 98 12.87 -18.58 -9.47
N LEU A 99 13.46 -17.41 -9.21
CA LEU A 99 14.67 -17.28 -8.41
C LEU A 99 14.49 -17.86 -7.00
N LYS A 100 13.30 -17.68 -6.41
CA LYS A 100 12.94 -18.24 -5.11
C LYS A 100 12.67 -19.74 -5.14
N GLU A 101 11.92 -20.24 -6.12
CA GLU A 101 11.53 -21.66 -6.20
C GLU A 101 12.70 -22.55 -6.64
N CYS A 102 13.68 -22.01 -7.37
CA CYS A 102 14.87 -22.71 -7.84
C CYS A 102 16.13 -22.25 -7.10
N ALA A 103 15.99 -21.69 -5.89
CA ALA A 103 17.08 -21.03 -5.16
C ALA A 103 18.30 -21.95 -4.97
N GLN A 104 18.09 -23.20 -4.55
CA GLN A 104 19.19 -24.14 -4.34
C GLN A 104 19.93 -24.51 -5.62
N GLN A 105 19.23 -24.57 -6.76
CA GLN A 105 19.81 -24.93 -8.04
C GLN A 105 20.69 -23.83 -8.63
N ILE A 106 20.31 -22.58 -8.41
CA ILE A 106 20.96 -21.41 -9.04
C ILE A 106 21.94 -20.69 -8.09
N ALA A 107 21.83 -20.90 -6.78
CA ALA A 107 22.70 -20.24 -5.80
C ALA A 107 24.20 -20.50 -6.05
N PRO A 108 24.66 -21.73 -6.38
CA PRO A 108 26.08 -21.97 -6.64
C PRO A 108 26.63 -21.17 -7.83
N SER A 109 25.88 -21.09 -8.93
CA SER A 109 26.31 -20.36 -10.12
C SER A 109 26.26 -18.84 -9.93
N LEU A 110 25.22 -18.34 -9.25
CA LEU A 110 25.16 -16.93 -8.86
C LEU A 110 26.27 -16.55 -7.88
N CYS A 111 26.57 -17.39 -6.90
CA CYS A 111 27.67 -17.17 -5.96
C CYS A 111 29.01 -17.02 -6.68
N THR A 112 29.29 -17.90 -7.64
CA THR A 112 30.48 -17.81 -8.50
C THR A 112 30.53 -16.48 -9.26
N LEU A 113 29.44 -16.11 -9.92
CA LEU A 113 29.33 -14.84 -10.67
C LEU A 113 29.51 -13.62 -9.76
N PHE A 114 28.92 -13.65 -8.56
CA PHE A 114 28.99 -12.57 -7.58
C PHE A 114 30.41 -12.38 -7.04
N ASN A 115 31.07 -13.47 -6.65
CA ASN A 115 32.46 -13.41 -6.18
C ASN A 115 33.39 -12.94 -7.30
N HIS A 116 33.19 -13.38 -8.53
CA HIS A 116 33.99 -12.88 -9.66
C HIS A 116 33.78 -11.37 -9.89
N SER A 117 32.52 -10.90 -9.84
CA SER A 117 32.18 -9.47 -9.92
C SER A 117 32.90 -8.63 -8.85
N LEU A 118 32.93 -9.11 -7.60
CA LEU A 118 33.63 -8.42 -6.51
C LEU A 118 35.16 -8.48 -6.68
N GLN A 119 35.71 -9.62 -7.10
CA GLN A 119 37.15 -9.80 -7.32
C GLN A 119 37.71 -8.95 -8.47
N CYS A 120 36.94 -8.73 -9.54
CA CYS A 120 37.37 -7.86 -10.63
C CYS A 120 37.00 -6.39 -10.39
N GLY A 121 36.23 -6.08 -9.34
CA GLY A 121 35.75 -4.75 -9.06
C GLY A 121 34.77 -4.20 -10.10
N ARG A 122 34.01 -5.07 -10.79
CA ARG A 122 33.09 -4.68 -11.87
C ARG A 122 31.72 -5.29 -11.72
N MET A 123 30.70 -4.55 -12.14
CA MET A 123 29.31 -4.95 -12.19
C MET A 123 28.85 -5.07 -13.66
N PRO A 124 28.20 -6.18 -14.05
CA PRO A 124 27.63 -6.33 -15.38
C PRO A 124 26.77 -5.13 -15.81
N LEU A 125 26.98 -4.63 -17.03
CA LEU A 125 26.26 -3.47 -17.56
C LEU A 125 24.74 -3.62 -17.54
N GLU A 126 24.23 -4.84 -17.73
CA GLU A 126 22.80 -5.11 -17.67
C GLU A 126 22.21 -4.83 -16.28
N TRP A 127 22.94 -5.12 -15.20
CA TRP A 127 22.54 -4.82 -13.83
C TRP A 127 22.56 -3.32 -13.49
N LYS A 128 23.20 -2.52 -14.35
CA LYS A 128 23.26 -1.05 -14.28
C LYS A 128 22.11 -0.37 -15.05
N SER A 129 21.20 -1.14 -15.64
CA SER A 129 20.03 -0.65 -16.38
C SER A 129 18.75 -0.73 -15.53
N ALA A 130 17.92 0.34 -15.52
CA ALA A 130 16.68 0.40 -14.73
C ALA A 130 15.44 0.77 -15.57
N ASN A 131 14.32 0.09 -15.31
CA ASN A 131 13.00 0.55 -15.76
C ASN A 131 12.37 1.45 -14.66
N ILE A 132 12.03 2.68 -14.99
CA ILE A 132 11.44 3.65 -14.08
C ILE A 132 9.91 3.59 -14.16
N THR A 133 9.27 3.44 -13.00
CA THR A 133 7.82 3.58 -12.86
C THR A 133 7.50 4.90 -12.13
N PRO A 134 6.85 5.87 -12.79
CA PRO A 134 6.45 7.12 -12.15
C PRO A 134 5.40 6.86 -11.06
N LEU A 135 5.73 7.19 -9.81
CA LEU A 135 4.82 7.09 -8.68
C LEU A 135 4.30 8.47 -8.29
N HIS A 136 2.99 8.69 -8.45
CA HIS A 136 2.36 9.97 -8.09
C HIS A 136 2.52 10.27 -6.59
N LYS A 137 2.94 11.49 -6.28
CA LYS A 137 2.98 12.05 -4.93
C LYS A 137 1.58 12.57 -4.55
N LYS A 138 1.52 13.55 -3.66
CA LYS A 138 0.29 14.31 -3.38
C LYS A 138 0.16 15.44 -4.43
N GLN A 139 -1.00 16.09 -4.50
CA GLN A 139 -1.35 17.20 -5.42
C GLN A 139 -1.90 16.76 -6.78
N ARG A 140 -1.92 17.71 -7.74
CA ARG A 140 -2.34 17.56 -9.14
C ARG A 140 -1.58 16.42 -9.83
N LYS A 141 -2.26 15.72 -10.72
CA LYS A 141 -1.76 14.52 -11.42
C LYS A 141 -1.15 14.85 -12.79
N GLU A 142 -1.44 16.03 -13.30
CA GLU A 142 -0.99 16.50 -14.60
C GLU A 142 0.53 16.80 -14.60
N PRO A 143 1.10 17.52 -13.61
CA PRO A 143 2.52 17.88 -13.67
C PRO A 143 3.45 16.70 -13.38
N ALA A 144 4.47 16.49 -14.22
CA ALA A 144 5.45 15.42 -14.06
C ALA A 144 6.28 15.57 -12.75
N GLU A 145 6.45 16.79 -12.27
CA GLU A 145 7.20 17.16 -11.06
C GLU A 145 6.63 16.53 -9.78
N ASN A 146 5.34 16.19 -9.83
CA ASN A 146 4.60 15.57 -8.76
C ASN A 146 4.76 14.04 -8.72
N TYR A 147 5.74 13.48 -9.44
CA TYR A 147 6.02 12.04 -9.46
C TYR A 147 7.40 11.72 -8.88
N ARG A 148 7.56 10.49 -8.37
CA ARG A 148 8.84 9.90 -7.96
C ARG A 148 9.29 8.86 -9.00
N PRO A 149 10.57 8.83 -9.40
CA PRO A 149 11.09 7.78 -10.27
C PRO A 149 11.41 6.51 -9.45
N ILE A 150 10.52 5.51 -9.47
CA ILE A 150 10.82 4.23 -8.80
C ILE A 150 11.58 3.32 -9.76
N SER A 151 12.81 2.94 -9.40
CA SER A 151 13.66 2.07 -10.21
C SER A 151 13.35 0.59 -10.00
N LEU A 152 12.91 -0.07 -11.07
CA LEU A 152 12.85 -1.52 -11.17
C LEU A 152 14.20 -2.01 -11.73
N LEU A 153 15.10 -2.35 -10.80
CA LEU A 153 16.39 -2.98 -11.11
C LEU A 153 16.23 -4.49 -11.34
N PRO A 154 17.15 -5.13 -12.08
CA PRO A 154 17.27 -6.59 -12.16
C PRO A 154 17.25 -7.24 -10.77
N ILE A 155 16.48 -8.31 -10.61
CA ILE A 155 16.33 -8.93 -9.28
C ILE A 155 17.63 -9.58 -8.83
N VAL A 156 18.37 -10.19 -9.77
CA VAL A 156 19.67 -10.81 -9.50
C VAL A 156 20.67 -9.77 -8.97
N SER A 157 20.71 -8.56 -9.56
CA SER A 157 21.47 -7.43 -9.03
C SER A 157 21.14 -7.15 -7.56
N LYS A 158 19.85 -7.12 -7.20
CA LYS A 158 19.44 -6.88 -5.80
C LYS A 158 19.82 -7.99 -4.85
N VAL A 159 20.02 -9.22 -5.34
CA VAL A 159 20.54 -10.33 -4.54
C VAL A 159 22.01 -10.08 -4.23
N LEU A 160 22.82 -9.73 -5.24
CA LEU A 160 24.23 -9.33 -5.03
C LEU A 160 24.33 -8.15 -4.05
N GLU A 161 23.57 -7.09 -4.29
CA GLU A 161 23.55 -5.92 -3.41
C GLU A 161 23.20 -6.28 -1.96
N ARG A 162 22.31 -7.27 -1.75
CA ARG A 162 21.93 -7.73 -0.41
C ARG A 162 23.05 -8.51 0.27
N CYS A 163 23.76 -9.36 -0.46
CA CYS A 163 24.94 -10.06 0.05
C CYS A 163 26.03 -9.06 0.47
N VAL A 164 26.35 -8.10 -0.41
CA VAL A 164 27.32 -7.01 -0.13
C VAL A 164 26.87 -6.17 1.08
N TYR A 165 25.58 -5.82 1.14
CA TYR A 165 25.03 -4.98 2.20
C TYR A 165 25.23 -5.57 3.61
N SER A 166 25.26 -6.89 3.77
CA SER A 166 25.38 -7.50 5.11
C SER A 166 26.71 -7.11 5.77
N GLN A 167 27.82 -7.41 5.09
CA GLN A 167 29.18 -7.10 5.58
C GLN A 167 29.44 -5.59 5.56
N PHE A 168 28.99 -4.89 4.51
CA PHE A 168 29.13 -3.44 4.42
C PHE A 168 28.42 -2.70 5.57
N TYR A 169 27.19 -3.12 5.93
CA TYR A 169 26.45 -2.51 7.03
C TYR A 169 27.16 -2.67 8.37
N GLU A 170 27.71 -3.85 8.65
CA GLU A 170 28.45 -4.11 9.89
C GLU A 170 29.68 -3.21 10.01
N HIS A 171 30.40 -3.00 8.90
CA HIS A 171 31.55 -2.10 8.83
C HIS A 171 31.22 -0.63 9.08
N VAL A 172 30.11 -0.12 8.54
CA VAL A 172 29.81 1.32 8.58
C VAL A 172 28.84 1.75 9.68
N SER A 173 28.00 0.84 10.19
CA SER A 173 26.85 1.23 11.01
C SER A 173 27.19 1.92 12.34
N TYR A 174 28.33 1.57 12.95
CA TYR A 174 28.80 2.19 14.19
C TYR A 174 29.48 3.56 13.97
N LEU A 175 29.80 3.89 12.72
CA LEU A 175 30.38 5.18 12.31
C LEU A 175 29.30 6.23 11.97
N ILE A 176 28.04 5.80 11.91
CA ILE A 176 26.92 6.69 11.61
C ILE A 176 26.54 7.49 12.87
N THR A 177 26.32 8.78 12.69
CA THR A 177 25.95 9.71 13.75
C THR A 177 24.73 9.20 14.54
N PRO A 178 24.72 9.30 15.88
CA PRO A 178 23.59 8.86 16.69
C PRO A 178 22.31 9.66 16.42
N HIS A 179 22.43 10.85 15.81
CA HIS A 179 21.31 11.70 15.41
C HIS A 179 20.54 11.18 14.17
N GLN A 180 21.09 10.19 13.45
CA GLN A 180 20.46 9.56 12.29
C GLN A 180 19.56 8.40 12.72
N HIS A 181 18.29 8.45 12.30
CA HIS A 181 17.31 7.40 12.56
C HIS A 181 16.72 6.78 11.28
N GLY A 182 17.00 7.37 10.11
CA GLY A 182 16.58 6.85 8.81
C GLY A 182 17.45 5.67 8.38
N PHE A 183 16.80 4.61 7.87
CA PHE A 183 17.45 3.42 7.29
C PHE A 183 18.40 2.62 8.20
N LEU A 184 18.50 2.94 9.49
CA LEU A 184 19.28 2.16 10.46
C LEU A 184 18.45 1.09 11.16
N ARG A 185 19.09 -0.04 11.50
CA ARG A 185 18.47 -1.09 12.33
C ARG A 185 18.14 -0.51 13.70
N ASN A 186 17.04 -0.95 14.30
CA ASN A 186 16.56 -0.53 15.63
C ASN A 186 16.26 0.97 15.79
N ARG A 187 16.31 1.76 14.70
CA ARG A 187 15.84 3.15 14.65
C ARG A 187 14.55 3.24 13.85
N SER A 188 13.73 4.24 14.15
CA SER A 188 12.44 4.48 13.51
C SER A 188 12.02 5.95 13.61
N CYS A 189 10.99 6.34 12.86
CA CYS A 189 10.38 7.67 13.01
C CYS A 189 10.00 7.97 14.47
N VAL A 190 9.45 6.98 15.17
CA VAL A 190 9.00 7.14 16.57
C VAL A 190 10.17 7.42 17.50
N THR A 191 11.28 6.67 17.37
CA THR A 191 12.47 6.89 18.21
C THR A 191 13.05 8.29 18.06
N GLN A 192 13.04 8.85 16.84
CA GLN A 192 13.54 10.20 16.61
C GLN A 192 12.58 11.26 17.17
N LEU A 193 11.29 11.13 16.84
CA LEU A 193 10.26 12.05 17.31
C LEU A 193 10.21 12.10 18.85
N LEU A 194 10.36 10.97 19.53
CA LEU A 194 10.39 10.92 20.99
C LEU A 194 11.63 11.60 21.59
N SER A 195 12.81 11.44 20.97
CA SER A 195 14.03 12.12 21.40
C SER A 195 13.87 13.64 21.32
N VAL A 196 13.35 14.15 20.20
CA VAL A 196 13.08 15.58 20.00
C VAL A 196 12.00 16.08 20.96
N LEU A 197 10.89 15.34 21.08
CA LEU A 197 9.79 15.68 21.97
C LEU A 197 10.23 15.74 23.44
N HIS A 198 11.10 14.82 23.87
CA HIS A 198 11.65 14.81 25.23
C HIS A 198 12.46 16.08 25.50
N SER A 199 13.38 16.45 24.60
CA SER A 199 14.17 17.68 24.73
C SER A 199 13.28 18.93 24.78
N ILE A 200 12.28 19.02 23.89
CA ILE A 200 11.33 20.15 23.89
C ILE A 200 10.52 20.19 25.19
N GLY A 201 10.04 19.04 25.66
CA GLY A 201 9.26 18.92 26.90
C GLY A 201 10.01 19.47 28.10
N GLN A 202 11.29 19.09 28.27
CA GLN A 202 12.15 19.60 29.34
C GLN A 202 12.27 21.13 29.34
N LYS A 203 12.33 21.74 28.15
CA LYS A 203 12.41 23.21 28.00
C LYS A 203 11.07 23.89 28.21
N LEU A 204 9.98 23.25 27.80
CA LEU A 204 8.65 23.77 28.09
C LEU A 204 8.38 23.80 29.60
N ASP A 205 8.85 22.80 30.35
CA ASP A 205 8.67 22.72 31.81
C ASP A 205 9.37 23.87 32.55
N THR A 206 10.47 24.41 32.01
CA THR A 206 11.11 25.65 32.49
C THR A 206 10.56 26.92 31.83
N ASN A 207 9.45 26.82 31.09
CA ASN A 207 8.80 27.92 30.36
C ASN A 207 9.72 28.61 29.33
N GLU A 208 10.64 27.87 28.75
CA GLU A 208 11.55 28.33 27.70
C GLU A 208 10.93 28.13 26.29
N GLN A 209 11.57 28.72 25.28
CA GLN A 209 11.18 28.60 23.87
C GLN A 209 12.15 27.68 23.16
N THR A 210 11.66 26.81 22.27
CA THR A 210 12.51 26.04 21.36
C THR A 210 12.13 26.38 19.93
N ASP A 211 13.10 26.79 19.13
CA ASP A 211 12.92 26.98 17.68
C ASP A 211 13.40 25.73 16.95
N ILE A 212 12.58 25.26 16.01
CA ILE A 212 12.84 24.08 15.18
C ILE A 212 12.88 24.53 13.72
N ALA A 213 14.03 24.39 13.07
CA ALA A 213 14.18 24.59 11.63
C ALA A 213 14.04 23.25 10.90
N TYR A 214 12.99 23.11 10.10
CA TYR A 214 12.75 21.97 9.21
C TYR A 214 13.40 22.24 7.85
N LEU A 215 14.30 21.36 7.44
CA LEU A 215 15.10 21.49 6.22
C LEU A 215 14.71 20.40 5.20
N ASP A 216 14.45 20.79 3.94
CA ASP A 216 14.07 19.89 2.83
C ASP A 216 15.22 19.84 1.82
N LEU A 217 15.89 18.70 1.68
CA LEU A 217 16.88 18.48 0.63
C LEU A 217 16.18 18.31 -0.73
N ALA A 218 16.56 19.13 -1.70
CA ALA A 218 16.00 19.07 -3.04
C ALA A 218 16.50 17.81 -3.76
N LYS A 219 15.57 16.85 -3.94
CA LYS A 219 15.80 15.64 -4.76
C LYS A 219 16.99 14.81 -4.26
N ALA A 220 17.14 14.73 -2.94
CA ALA A 220 18.33 14.23 -2.27
C ALA A 220 18.94 12.93 -2.84
N PHE A 221 18.11 11.92 -3.11
CA PHE A 221 18.57 10.65 -3.67
C PHE A 221 19.09 10.76 -5.10
N ASP A 222 18.53 11.66 -5.91
CA ASP A 222 18.84 11.81 -7.32
C ASP A 222 20.06 12.75 -7.53
N SER A 223 20.43 13.56 -6.53
CA SER A 223 21.48 14.59 -6.60
C SER A 223 22.84 14.18 -6.02
N VAL A 224 22.96 13.01 -5.39
CA VAL A 224 24.24 12.55 -4.80
C VAL A 224 25.37 12.55 -5.83
N ASP A 225 26.42 13.33 -5.60
CA ASP A 225 27.61 13.34 -6.45
C ASP A 225 28.43 12.07 -6.25
N HIS A 226 28.70 11.34 -7.33
CA HIS A 226 29.40 10.05 -7.26
C HIS A 226 30.85 10.19 -6.82
N SER A 227 31.54 11.26 -7.23
CA SER A 227 32.95 11.46 -6.89
C SER A 227 33.12 11.73 -5.39
N ILE A 228 32.27 12.62 -4.86
CA ILE A 228 32.24 12.93 -3.43
C ILE A 228 31.83 11.70 -2.62
N LEU A 229 30.83 10.93 -3.08
CA LEU A 229 30.42 9.70 -2.41
C LEU A 229 31.56 8.68 -2.33
N LEU A 230 32.34 8.48 -3.40
CA LEU A 230 33.48 7.56 -3.40
C LEU A 230 34.60 8.02 -2.46
N GLN A 231 34.88 9.33 -2.42
CA GLN A 231 35.83 9.90 -1.46
C GLN A 231 35.36 9.66 -0.02
N LYS A 232 34.07 9.90 0.28
CA LYS A 232 33.50 9.59 1.59
C LYS A 232 33.60 8.11 1.90
N LEU A 233 33.28 7.19 0.99
CA LEU A 233 33.45 5.75 1.23
C LEU A 233 34.88 5.39 1.63
N LYS A 234 35.89 6.01 1.01
CA LYS A 234 37.30 5.85 1.38
C LYS A 234 37.57 6.31 2.82
N CYS A 235 37.03 7.45 3.25
CA CYS A 235 37.12 7.94 4.63
C CYS A 235 36.45 7.01 5.66
N TYR A 236 35.49 6.18 5.22
CA TYR A 236 34.84 5.14 6.03
C TYR A 236 35.56 3.79 5.94
N GLY A 237 36.78 3.75 5.40
CA GLY A 237 37.60 2.54 5.32
C GLY A 237 37.25 1.60 4.17
N VAL A 238 36.37 1.98 3.24
CA VAL A 238 36.11 1.16 2.04
C VAL A 238 37.23 1.40 1.04
N THR A 239 38.03 0.37 0.77
CA THR A 239 39.24 0.48 -0.05
C THR A 239 39.34 -0.65 -1.07
N GLY A 240 40.44 -0.68 -1.83
CA GLY A 240 40.78 -1.79 -2.73
C GLY A 240 39.71 -2.12 -3.77
N ARG A 241 39.47 -3.42 -3.96
CA ARG A 241 38.54 -3.93 -4.99
C ARG A 241 37.09 -3.57 -4.69
N LEU A 242 36.70 -3.51 -3.42
CA LEU A 242 35.36 -3.11 -3.04
C LEU A 242 35.06 -1.64 -3.41
N LEU A 243 36.02 -0.73 -3.19
CA LEU A 243 35.87 0.66 -3.62
C LEU A 243 35.74 0.78 -5.15
N ASN A 244 36.55 0.03 -5.89
CA ASN A 244 36.45 -0.05 -7.36
C ASN A 244 35.09 -0.60 -7.80
N TRP A 245 34.57 -1.61 -7.10
CA TRP A 245 33.25 -2.16 -7.34
C TRP A 245 32.14 -1.13 -7.10
N PHE A 246 32.21 -0.31 -6.04
CA PHE A 246 31.27 0.79 -5.82
C PHE A 246 31.38 1.87 -6.90
N ALA A 247 32.59 2.17 -7.36
CA ALA A 247 32.80 3.11 -8.46
C ALA A 247 32.13 2.60 -9.75
N ASP A 248 32.33 1.33 -10.12
CA ASP A 248 31.68 0.74 -11.28
C ASP A 248 30.17 0.55 -11.10
N TYR A 249 29.70 0.27 -9.87
CA TYR A 249 28.29 0.20 -9.51
C TYR A 249 27.56 1.52 -9.78
N LEU A 250 28.19 2.66 -9.47
CA LEU A 250 27.59 3.99 -9.67
C LEU A 250 27.71 4.48 -11.13
N ASN A 251 28.80 4.11 -11.82
CA ASN A 251 29.11 4.59 -13.16
C ASN A 251 28.33 3.86 -14.27
N ASN A 252 28.20 4.49 -15.45
CA ASN A 252 27.58 3.91 -16.66
C ASN A 252 26.17 3.33 -16.44
N ARG A 253 25.42 3.90 -15.49
CA ARG A 253 24.02 3.54 -15.26
C ARG A 253 23.13 4.23 -16.26
N ARG A 254 22.05 3.55 -16.65
CA ARG A 254 21.03 4.10 -17.53
C ARG A 254 19.63 3.77 -17.06
N GLN A 255 18.69 4.64 -17.36
CA GLN A 255 17.29 4.49 -17.03
C GLN A 255 16.41 4.73 -18.25
N ARG A 256 15.20 4.15 -18.23
CA ARG A 256 14.11 4.51 -19.14
C ARG A 256 12.79 4.44 -18.39
N VAL A 257 11.81 5.26 -18.75
CA VAL A 257 10.48 5.25 -18.13
C VAL A 257 9.58 4.25 -18.86
N VAL A 258 8.80 3.48 -18.10
CA VAL A 258 7.78 2.57 -18.63
C VAL A 258 6.39 3.06 -18.22
N MET A 259 5.56 3.41 -19.21
CA MET A 259 4.19 3.87 -19.02
C MET A 259 3.23 3.05 -19.87
N ASP A 260 2.25 2.41 -19.23
CA ASP A 260 1.19 1.63 -19.90
C ASP A 260 1.70 0.66 -21.00
N GLY A 261 2.89 0.09 -20.80
CA GLY A 261 3.53 -0.85 -21.73
C GLY A 261 4.45 -0.20 -22.79
N ALA A 262 4.41 1.12 -22.96
CA ALA A 262 5.36 1.87 -23.77
C ALA A 262 6.61 2.23 -22.97
N THR A 263 7.75 2.36 -23.66
CA THR A 263 9.03 2.71 -23.04
C THR A 263 9.60 3.98 -23.68
N SER A 264 10.21 4.86 -22.87
CA SER A 264 11.03 5.96 -23.37
C SER A 264 12.36 5.47 -23.92
N GLN A 265 13.14 6.38 -24.49
CA GLN A 265 14.56 6.13 -24.77
C GLN A 265 15.36 5.89 -23.48
N TRP A 266 16.53 5.26 -23.63
CA TRP A 266 17.50 5.13 -22.56
C TRP A 266 18.22 6.46 -22.33
N THR A 267 18.39 6.83 -21.07
CA THR A 267 19.09 8.05 -20.66
C THR A 267 20.12 7.72 -19.59
N PRO A 268 21.35 8.26 -19.67
CA PRO A 268 22.35 8.05 -18.63
C PRO A 268 21.90 8.65 -17.29
N VAL A 269 22.32 8.01 -16.20
CA VAL A 269 22.16 8.51 -14.83
C VAL A 269 23.52 9.04 -14.39
N THR A 270 23.65 10.36 -14.31
CA THR A 270 24.94 11.04 -14.06
C THR A 270 25.17 11.39 -12.59
N SER A 271 24.14 11.29 -11.75
CA SER A 271 24.23 11.48 -10.30
C SER A 271 23.16 10.67 -9.58
N GLY A 272 23.27 10.61 -8.26
CA GLY A 272 22.30 9.99 -7.39
C GLY A 272 22.57 8.52 -7.12
N VAL A 273 21.84 7.98 -6.15
CA VAL A 273 21.82 6.55 -5.83
C VAL A 273 20.46 5.96 -6.25
N PRO A 274 20.39 4.74 -6.83
CA PRO A 274 19.16 4.27 -7.47
C PRO A 274 18.00 4.11 -6.47
N GLN A 275 16.88 4.81 -6.67
CA GLN A 275 15.67 4.68 -5.84
C GLN A 275 15.02 3.29 -5.99
N GLY A 276 15.28 2.40 -5.03
CA GLY A 276 14.82 1.00 -5.06
C GLY A 276 15.95 -0.04 -5.06
N SER A 277 17.21 0.40 -5.04
CA SER A 277 18.39 -0.41 -4.70
C SER A 277 18.39 -0.82 -3.21
N ILE A 278 19.21 -1.81 -2.86
CA ILE A 278 19.43 -2.22 -1.48
C ILE A 278 20.54 -1.37 -0.84
N LEU A 279 21.60 -1.04 -1.60
CA LEU A 279 22.74 -0.25 -1.12
C LEU A 279 22.43 1.26 -1.04
N GLY A 280 21.59 1.79 -1.94
CA GLY A 280 21.34 3.22 -2.08
C GLY A 280 20.98 3.95 -0.77
N PRO A 281 20.08 3.44 0.08
CA PRO A 281 19.76 4.08 1.34
C PRO A 281 20.97 4.26 2.28
N MET A 282 21.86 3.27 2.39
CA MET A 282 23.05 3.38 3.23
C MET A 282 24.10 4.30 2.60
N LEU A 283 24.29 4.23 1.28
CA LEU A 283 25.16 5.16 0.55
C LEU A 283 24.72 6.62 0.76
N PHE A 284 23.41 6.88 0.74
CA PHE A 284 22.86 8.20 1.03
C PHE A 284 23.11 8.62 2.49
N VAL A 285 22.91 7.72 3.46
CA VAL A 285 23.20 8.00 4.88
C VAL A 285 24.66 8.38 5.08
N ILE A 286 25.60 7.61 4.52
CA ILE A 286 27.05 7.92 4.56
C ILE A 286 27.32 9.29 3.93
N PHE A 287 26.67 9.58 2.80
CA PHE A 287 26.86 10.85 2.10
C PHE A 287 26.51 12.07 2.96
N ILE A 288 25.48 12.01 3.79
CA ILE A 288 25.05 13.15 4.63
C ILE A 288 25.60 13.10 6.07
N ASN A 289 26.38 12.09 6.43
CA ASN A 289 26.73 11.82 7.82
C ASN A 289 27.71 12.83 8.43
N ASP A 290 28.35 13.67 7.60
CA ASP A 290 29.20 14.78 8.03
C ASP A 290 28.45 16.11 8.16
N ALA A 291 27.17 16.18 7.78
CA ALA A 291 26.35 17.37 8.00
C ALA A 291 26.21 17.76 9.49
N PRO A 292 26.08 16.82 10.45
CA PRO A 292 26.08 17.17 11.86
C PRO A 292 27.38 17.81 12.38
N ASP A 293 28.51 17.54 11.74
CA ASP A 293 29.80 18.01 12.25
C ASP A 293 29.94 19.53 12.10
N VAL A 294 29.36 20.11 11.06
CA VAL A 294 29.39 21.57 10.82
C VAL A 294 28.48 22.36 11.76
N ILE A 295 27.64 21.68 12.56
CA ILE A 295 26.71 22.31 13.51
C ILE A 295 27.43 22.79 14.78
N ASN A 296 28.60 22.24 15.11
CA ASN A 296 29.48 22.68 16.21
C ASN A 296 28.77 22.86 17.56
N ASN A 297 27.85 21.94 17.92
CA ASN A 297 27.06 21.95 19.17
C ASN A 297 26.21 23.21 19.42
N LYS A 298 26.06 24.09 18.43
CA LYS A 298 25.24 25.31 18.54
C LYS A 298 23.75 25.02 18.41
N ALA A 299 23.37 23.92 17.77
CA ALA A 299 22.02 23.40 17.71
C ALA A 299 22.05 21.86 17.78
N ILE A 300 20.89 21.24 17.97
CA ILE A 300 20.78 19.78 18.01
C ILE A 300 20.17 19.29 16.69
N PRO A 301 20.88 18.45 15.92
CA PRO A 301 20.33 17.84 14.73
C PRO A 301 19.44 16.63 15.06
N ALA A 302 18.41 16.43 14.24
CA ALA A 302 17.66 15.18 14.18
C ALA A 302 17.43 14.81 12.71
N LEU A 303 18.03 13.68 12.30
CA LEU A 303 18.08 13.24 10.90
C LEU A 303 17.25 11.97 10.69
N PHE A 304 16.43 11.96 9.65
CA PHE A 304 15.76 10.76 9.15
C PHE A 304 15.92 10.72 7.64
N ALA A 305 17.06 10.19 7.20
CA ALA A 305 17.47 10.27 5.79
C ALA A 305 17.44 11.72 5.29
N ASP A 306 16.63 12.02 4.27
CA ASP A 306 16.51 13.35 3.66
C ASP A 306 15.75 14.35 4.53
N ASP A 307 14.87 13.88 5.43
CA ASP A 307 14.16 14.71 6.39
C ASP A 307 15.13 15.13 7.51
N THR A 308 15.62 16.37 7.44
CA THR A 308 16.55 16.97 8.40
C THR A 308 15.88 18.07 9.18
N LYS A 309 16.08 18.11 10.50
CA LYS A 309 15.70 19.27 11.31
C LYS A 309 16.77 19.60 12.32
N LEU A 310 16.82 20.87 12.67
CA LEU A 310 17.63 21.43 13.74
C LEU A 310 16.70 22.00 14.78
N TYR A 311 17.04 21.84 16.04
CA TYR A 311 16.33 22.54 17.10
C TYR A 311 17.29 23.10 18.13
N LYS A 312 16.92 24.27 18.66
CA LYS A 312 17.70 24.98 19.66
C LYS A 312 16.78 25.63 20.67
N ASN A 313 17.20 25.60 21.92
CA ASN A 313 16.58 26.38 22.97
C ASN A 313 16.91 27.87 22.80
N ILE A 314 15.90 28.72 22.90
CA ILE A 314 15.98 30.16 22.64
C ILE A 314 15.58 30.91 23.92
N THR A 315 16.58 31.54 24.54
CA THR A 315 16.42 32.41 25.70
C THR A 315 16.78 33.85 25.39
N SER A 316 17.60 34.06 24.37
CA SER A 316 18.13 35.36 23.96
C SER A 316 18.26 35.47 22.43
N LEU A 317 18.48 36.68 21.92
CA LEU A 317 18.81 36.89 20.50
C LEU A 317 20.14 36.25 20.09
N ASN A 318 21.07 36.08 21.04
CA ASN A 318 22.32 35.37 20.80
C ASN A 318 22.06 33.89 20.44
N ASP A 319 21.07 33.26 21.07
CA ASP A 319 20.68 31.89 20.71
C ASP A 319 20.14 31.81 19.28
N CYS A 320 19.35 32.80 18.87
CA CYS A 320 18.87 32.92 17.49
C CYS A 320 20.05 33.07 16.51
N ASN A 321 21.01 33.94 16.83
CA ASN A 321 22.20 34.14 15.99
C ASN A 321 23.02 32.84 15.87
N GLN A 322 23.15 32.06 16.93
CA GLN A 322 23.83 30.75 16.89
C GLN A 322 23.08 29.72 16.01
N LEU A 323 21.75 29.72 16.04
CA LEU A 323 20.96 28.88 15.13
C LEU A 323 21.09 29.36 13.68
N GLN A 324 21.10 30.68 13.43
CA GLN A 324 21.35 31.26 12.10
C GLN A 324 22.75 30.93 11.56
N GLU A 325 23.77 31.00 12.42
CA GLU A 325 25.14 30.62 12.06
C GLU A 325 25.21 29.14 11.66
N THR A 326 24.51 28.28 12.41
CA THR A 326 24.38 26.85 12.09
C THR A 326 23.74 26.64 10.71
N LEU A 327 22.66 27.37 10.40
CA LEU A 327 22.01 27.31 9.08
C LEU A 327 22.95 27.76 7.96
N THR A 328 23.80 28.76 8.24
CA THR A 328 24.79 29.29 7.30
C THR A 328 25.90 28.27 7.01
N HIS A 329 26.40 27.57 8.04
CA HIS A 329 27.37 26.48 7.88
C HIS A 329 26.78 25.30 7.11
N LEU A 330 25.50 24.96 7.35
CA LEU A 330 24.83 23.90 6.59
C LEU A 330 24.60 24.28 5.13
N ASP A 331 24.28 25.54 4.84
CA ASP A 331 24.18 26.03 3.46
C ASP A 331 25.54 25.88 2.75
N THR A 332 26.63 26.28 3.40
CA THR A 332 28.01 26.11 2.89
C THR A 332 28.34 24.63 2.66
N TRP A 333 28.09 23.77 3.66
CA TRP A 333 28.27 22.31 3.53
C TRP A 333 27.48 21.74 2.35
N SER A 334 26.27 22.25 2.10
CA SER A 334 25.42 21.78 1.00
C SER A 334 26.02 22.14 -0.37
N GLN A 335 26.63 23.32 -0.49
CA GLN A 335 27.33 23.77 -1.69
C GLN A 335 28.58 22.93 -1.94
N ASP A 336 29.39 22.69 -0.90
CA ASP A 336 30.61 21.87 -0.98
C ASP A 336 30.30 20.43 -1.42
N ASN A 337 29.19 19.89 -0.91
CA ASN A 337 28.70 18.55 -1.23
C ASN A 337 27.84 18.47 -2.51
N ASN A 338 27.66 19.58 -3.23
CA ASN A 338 26.85 19.63 -4.46
C ASN A 338 25.40 19.10 -4.26
N ILE A 339 24.82 19.33 -3.08
CA ILE A 339 23.44 18.96 -2.73
C ILE A 339 22.68 20.21 -2.30
N LYS A 340 21.52 20.47 -2.90
CA LYS A 340 20.79 21.74 -2.68
C LYS A 340 19.68 21.57 -1.66
N PHE A 341 19.46 22.57 -0.82
CA PHE A 341 18.23 22.71 -0.06
C PHE A 341 17.11 23.34 -0.89
N ASN A 342 15.87 22.99 -0.58
CA ASN A 342 14.69 23.65 -1.11
C ASN A 342 14.21 24.72 -0.12
N GLY A 343 14.80 25.91 -0.17
CA GLY A 343 14.49 27.01 0.74
C GLY A 343 12.99 27.30 0.86
N SER A 344 12.23 27.24 -0.25
CA SER A 344 10.78 27.48 -0.25
C SER A 344 9.94 26.47 0.54
N LYS A 345 10.49 25.30 0.84
CA LYS A 345 9.85 24.27 1.67
C LYS A 345 10.42 24.17 3.07
N CYS A 346 11.55 24.83 3.31
CA CYS A 346 12.14 24.91 4.62
C CYS A 346 11.29 25.86 5.50
N LYS A 347 11.12 25.50 6.76
CA LYS A 347 10.18 26.16 7.67
C LYS A 347 10.74 26.25 9.07
N VAL A 348 10.23 27.18 9.85
CA VAL A 348 10.55 27.31 11.27
C VAL A 348 9.28 27.18 12.11
N LEU A 349 9.35 26.39 13.18
CA LEU A 349 8.31 26.26 14.19
C LEU A 349 8.89 26.67 15.55
N SER A 350 8.25 27.64 16.23
CA SER A 350 8.56 27.93 17.64
C SER A 350 7.61 27.18 18.54
N VAL A 351 8.17 26.35 19.43
CA VAL A 351 7.41 25.68 20.48
C VAL A 351 7.65 26.39 21.80
N THR A 352 6.60 26.99 22.36
CA THR A 352 6.70 27.75 23.63
C THR A 352 5.34 27.99 24.29
N ARG A 353 5.36 28.22 25.62
CA ARG A 353 4.22 28.69 26.41
C ARG A 353 4.29 30.19 26.74
N LYS A 354 5.34 30.90 26.31
CA LYS A 354 5.51 32.34 26.53
C LYS A 354 4.41 33.13 25.81
N LYS A 355 3.91 34.19 26.46
CA LYS A 355 2.97 35.14 25.86
C LYS A 355 3.63 36.02 24.80
N ALA A 356 4.90 36.36 25.01
CA ALA A 356 5.74 37.13 24.10
C ALA A 356 6.95 36.28 23.68
N PRO A 357 6.82 35.43 22.65
CA PRO A 357 7.93 34.65 22.12
C PRO A 357 8.92 35.55 21.37
N ILE A 358 10.19 35.14 21.33
CA ILE A 358 11.22 35.79 20.52
C ILE A 358 10.95 35.41 19.06
N SER A 359 10.68 36.41 18.21
CA SER A 359 10.55 36.23 16.77
C SER A 359 11.83 36.67 16.08
N PHE A 360 12.43 35.77 15.31
CA PHE A 360 13.68 36.02 14.58
C PHE A 360 13.56 35.51 13.13
N PRO A 361 13.95 36.29 12.11
CA PRO A 361 13.89 35.87 10.71
C PRO A 361 15.12 35.02 10.36
N TYR A 362 14.93 33.70 10.31
CA TYR A 362 16.01 32.78 9.92
C TYR A 362 16.11 32.68 8.40
N HIS A 363 17.34 32.57 7.90
CA HIS A 363 17.65 32.49 6.49
C HIS A 363 18.48 31.25 6.17
N LEU A 364 18.24 30.66 5.00
CA LEU A 364 19.07 29.61 4.41
C LEU A 364 19.56 30.12 3.05
N GLY A 365 20.85 30.45 2.96
CA GLY A 365 21.39 31.25 1.86
C GLY A 365 20.65 32.58 1.76
N SER A 366 20.12 32.90 0.57
CA SER A 366 19.34 34.11 0.32
C SER A 366 17.85 33.99 0.65
N THR A 367 17.38 32.84 1.14
CA THR A 367 15.94 32.57 1.32
C THR A 367 15.55 32.63 2.79
N GLU A 368 14.60 33.52 3.14
CA GLU A 368 14.00 33.55 4.47
C GLU A 368 13.09 32.32 4.69
N LEU A 369 13.22 31.68 5.86
CA LEU A 369 12.43 30.52 6.23
C LEU A 369 11.06 30.94 6.76
N SER A 370 10.00 30.41 6.14
CA SER A 370 8.64 30.72 6.59
C SER A 370 8.36 30.15 8.00
N ARG A 371 7.93 31.01 8.91
CA ARG A 371 7.51 30.61 10.26
C ARG A 371 6.07 30.11 10.24
N VAL A 372 5.82 28.96 10.87
CA VAL A 372 4.50 28.30 10.88
C VAL A 372 4.09 27.91 12.30
N ASP A 373 2.77 27.79 12.53
CA ASP A 373 2.21 27.33 13.81
C ASP A 373 2.10 25.80 13.90
N ASP A 374 1.98 25.13 12.78
CA ASP A 374 1.84 23.68 12.69
C ASP A 374 2.71 23.16 11.55
N GLU A 375 3.55 22.16 11.84
CA GLU A 375 4.38 21.50 10.83
C GLU A 375 4.29 19.98 10.92
N LYS A 376 4.38 19.32 9.76
CA LYS A 376 4.27 17.88 9.69
C LYS A 376 5.65 17.22 9.75
N ASP A 377 5.97 16.66 10.89
CA ASP A 377 7.23 15.96 11.17
C ASP A 377 7.04 14.43 11.16
N LEU A 378 7.73 13.73 10.25
CA LEU A 378 7.71 12.26 10.09
C LEU A 378 6.33 11.61 10.21
N GLY A 379 5.28 12.26 9.70
CA GLY A 379 3.92 11.73 9.71
C GLY A 379 3.01 12.26 10.82
N VAL A 380 3.55 12.96 11.81
CA VAL A 380 2.84 13.57 12.95
C VAL A 380 2.81 15.09 12.77
N ILE A 381 1.72 15.77 13.16
CA ILE A 381 1.67 17.24 13.10
C ILE A 381 2.06 17.79 14.47
N PHE A 382 3.14 18.57 14.50
CA PHE A 382 3.63 19.30 15.67
C PHE A 382 3.06 20.71 15.62
N SER A 383 2.51 21.16 16.75
CA SER A 383 1.96 22.49 16.92
C SER A 383 2.89 23.33 17.80
N SER A 384 2.89 24.66 17.63
CA SER A 384 3.64 25.62 18.45
C SER A 384 3.31 25.53 19.95
N LYS A 385 2.11 25.02 20.29
CA LYS A 385 1.69 24.77 21.68
C LYS A 385 1.81 23.30 22.11
N LEU A 386 2.40 22.46 21.26
CA LEU A 386 2.53 21.01 21.45
C LEU A 386 1.18 20.30 21.71
N GLN A 387 0.11 20.80 21.07
CA GLN A 387 -1.23 20.22 21.14
C GLN A 387 -1.51 19.29 19.97
N TRP A 388 -2.14 18.15 20.23
CA TRP A 388 -2.37 17.10 19.22
C TRP A 388 -3.72 17.21 18.49
N ASN A 389 -4.47 18.29 18.71
CA ASN A 389 -5.83 18.47 18.20
C ASN A 389 -5.88 18.36 16.67
N LEU A 390 -5.02 19.13 15.97
CA LEU A 390 -4.97 19.14 14.51
C LEU A 390 -4.60 17.77 13.94
N HIS A 391 -3.54 17.16 14.49
CA HIS A 391 -3.09 15.81 14.12
C HIS A 391 -4.19 14.76 14.26
N ILE A 392 -4.84 14.70 15.43
CA ILE A 392 -5.89 13.72 15.73
C ILE A 392 -7.09 13.95 14.81
N ASN A 393 -7.47 15.20 14.55
CA ASN A 393 -8.60 15.52 13.68
C ASN A 393 -8.36 15.06 12.24
N GLU A 394 -7.17 15.33 11.70
CA GLU A 394 -6.79 14.88 10.37
C GLU A 394 -6.74 13.35 10.27
N MET A 395 -6.13 12.69 11.24
CA MET A 395 -6.00 11.24 11.31
C MET A 395 -7.38 10.57 11.39
N VAL A 396 -8.26 11.04 12.30
CA VAL A 396 -9.64 10.54 12.44
C VAL A 396 -10.43 10.76 11.15
N SER A 397 -10.27 11.90 10.49
CA SER A 397 -10.88 12.17 9.19
C SER A 397 -10.40 11.18 8.11
N LYS A 398 -9.09 10.95 8.02
CA LYS A 398 -8.49 9.95 7.09
C LYS A 398 -9.00 8.54 7.37
N ALA A 399 -9.08 8.14 8.64
CA ALA A 399 -9.60 6.83 9.04
C ALA A 399 -11.10 6.67 8.70
N ASN A 400 -11.91 7.69 8.96
CA ASN A 400 -13.34 7.67 8.62
C ASN A 400 -13.61 7.65 7.12
N ARG A 401 -12.84 8.41 6.33
CA ARG A 401 -12.93 8.35 4.86
C ARG A 401 -12.63 6.93 4.37
N GLN A 402 -11.58 6.30 4.90
CA GLN A 402 -11.24 4.92 4.56
C GLN A 402 -12.35 3.94 4.99
N LEU A 403 -12.91 4.09 6.19
CA LEU A 403 -14.03 3.28 6.66
C LEU A 403 -15.28 3.48 5.78
N GLY A 404 -15.56 4.70 5.35
CA GLY A 404 -16.66 5.03 4.44
C GLY A 404 -16.49 4.38 3.06
N VAL A 405 -15.27 4.38 2.52
CA VAL A 405 -14.94 3.65 1.29
C VAL A 405 -15.23 2.16 1.49
N LEU A 406 -14.72 1.54 2.56
CA LEU A 406 -14.98 0.13 2.85
C LEU A 406 -16.47 -0.18 2.98
N LYS A 407 -17.24 0.67 3.66
CA LYS A 407 -18.69 0.51 3.79
C LYS A 407 -19.40 0.45 2.44
N ARG A 408 -19.02 1.35 1.51
CA ARG A 408 -19.62 1.42 0.17
C ARG A 408 -19.15 0.29 -0.73
N THR A 409 -17.85 0.05 -0.82
CA THR A 409 -17.27 -0.92 -1.76
C THR A 409 -17.40 -2.37 -1.30
N CYS A 410 -17.52 -2.59 0.01
CA CYS A 410 -17.58 -3.91 0.63
C CYS A 410 -18.92 -4.18 1.34
N TYR A 411 -19.99 -3.48 0.94
CA TYR A 411 -21.33 -3.68 1.47
C TYR A 411 -21.76 -5.16 1.38
N SER A 412 -21.53 -5.79 0.22
CA SER A 412 -21.94 -7.18 -0.04
C SER A 412 -21.14 -8.24 0.72
N LEU A 413 -19.96 -7.91 1.26
CA LEU A 413 -19.16 -8.88 2.02
C LEU A 413 -19.90 -9.21 3.30
N THR A 414 -20.25 -10.47 3.56
CA THR A 414 -20.92 -10.90 4.80
C THR A 414 -19.94 -11.37 5.87
N ASP A 415 -18.76 -11.79 5.43
CA ASP A 415 -17.72 -12.37 6.27
C ASP A 415 -17.14 -11.39 7.30
N ILE A 416 -17.27 -11.76 8.58
CA ILE A 416 -16.80 -10.98 9.73
C ILE A 416 -15.26 -10.89 9.76
N ASN A 417 -14.56 -12.00 9.49
CA ASN A 417 -13.10 -12.05 9.56
C ASN A 417 -12.45 -11.21 8.46
N ILE A 418 -13.01 -11.22 7.26
CA ILE A 418 -12.52 -10.36 6.17
C ILE A 418 -12.75 -8.90 6.49
N ARG A 419 -13.93 -8.54 7.00
CA ARG A 419 -14.24 -7.15 7.37
C ARG A 419 -13.35 -6.68 8.52
N ARG A 420 -13.12 -7.53 9.53
CA ARG A 420 -12.16 -7.29 10.60
C ARG A 420 -10.76 -7.06 10.05
N THR A 421 -10.29 -7.92 9.15
CA THR A 421 -8.97 -7.80 8.51
C THR A 421 -8.84 -6.49 7.72
N LEU A 422 -9.87 -6.10 6.97
CA LEU A 422 -9.93 -4.83 6.23
C LEU A 422 -9.89 -3.63 7.19
N TYR A 423 -10.61 -3.69 8.30
CA TYR A 423 -10.57 -2.67 9.34
C TYR A 423 -9.17 -2.54 9.95
N LEU A 424 -8.59 -3.65 10.42
CA LEU A 424 -7.28 -3.67 11.07
C LEU A 424 -6.19 -3.13 10.14
N SER A 425 -6.15 -3.60 8.89
CA SER A 425 -5.10 -3.26 7.93
C SER A 425 -5.22 -1.84 7.33
N LEU A 426 -6.43 -1.33 7.12
CA LEU A 426 -6.63 -0.07 6.37
C LEU A 426 -7.10 1.10 7.24
N VAL A 427 -7.85 0.84 8.31
CA VAL A 427 -8.45 1.88 9.17
C VAL A 427 -7.70 1.99 10.49
N LYS A 428 -7.60 0.90 11.27
CA LYS A 428 -6.92 0.90 12.58
C LYS A 428 -5.44 1.25 12.45
N SER A 429 -4.77 0.77 11.40
CA SER A 429 -3.37 1.11 11.10
C SER A 429 -3.13 2.62 11.01
N LYS A 430 -4.08 3.41 10.51
CA LYS A 430 -3.99 4.88 10.46
C LYS A 430 -4.11 5.51 11.85
N LEU A 431 -4.96 4.95 12.71
CA LEU A 431 -5.17 5.41 14.09
C LEU A 431 -4.02 5.01 15.03
N SER A 432 -3.15 4.11 14.57
CA SER A 432 -2.12 3.47 15.38
C SER A 432 -0.71 3.97 15.10
N TYR A 433 -0.52 4.80 14.07
CA TYR A 433 0.80 5.29 13.69
C TYR A 433 1.35 6.27 14.73
N ALA A 434 2.55 5.99 15.25
CA ALA A 434 3.29 6.84 16.18
C ALA A 434 2.52 7.25 17.45
N THR A 435 1.66 6.38 17.99
CA THR A 435 0.81 6.71 19.15
C THR A 435 1.61 7.09 20.39
N GLN A 436 2.82 6.55 20.54
CA GLN A 436 3.78 6.87 21.60
C GLN A 436 4.08 8.37 21.68
N VAL A 437 3.98 9.10 20.56
CA VAL A 437 4.32 10.53 20.46
C VAL A 437 3.14 11.42 20.85
N TRP A 438 1.93 11.09 20.41
CA TRP A 438 0.78 12.03 20.44
C TRP A 438 -0.43 11.56 21.26
N SER A 439 -0.35 10.39 21.93
CA SER A 439 -1.49 9.79 22.64
C SER A 439 -2.19 10.81 23.56
N PRO A 440 -3.49 11.10 23.38
CA PRO A 440 -4.19 12.12 24.15
C PRO A 440 -4.69 11.57 25.51
N THR A 441 -3.78 11.09 26.35
CA THR A 441 -4.09 10.42 27.62
C THR A 441 -4.93 11.30 28.55
N HIS A 442 -4.60 12.58 28.65
CA HIS A 442 -5.30 13.55 29.50
C HIS A 442 -6.47 14.27 28.82
N ASN A 443 -6.72 14.03 27.52
CA ASN A 443 -7.81 14.68 26.79
C ASN A 443 -8.90 13.66 26.42
N ARG A 444 -9.90 13.55 27.30
CA ARG A 444 -11.04 12.64 27.13
C ARG A 444 -11.78 12.86 25.82
N GLN A 445 -12.02 14.10 25.43
CA GLN A 445 -12.76 14.42 24.20
C GLN A 445 -12.03 13.92 22.95
N LEU A 446 -10.71 14.12 22.86
CA LEU A 446 -9.89 13.62 21.76
C LEU A 446 -9.79 12.09 21.78
N SER A 447 -9.61 11.48 22.95
CA SER A 447 -9.64 10.02 23.12
C SER A 447 -10.97 9.42 22.64
N GLU A 448 -12.10 10.03 22.99
CA GLU A 448 -13.42 9.60 22.54
C GLU A 448 -13.63 9.77 21.03
N ARG A 449 -13.06 10.82 20.40
CA ARG A 449 -13.09 10.98 18.93
C ARG A 449 -12.41 9.83 18.21
N ILE A 450 -11.28 9.36 18.73
CA ILE A 450 -10.56 8.21 18.19
C ILE A 450 -11.41 6.94 18.37
N GLU A 451 -11.92 6.72 19.58
CA GLU A 451 -12.73 5.53 19.93
C GLU A 451 -14.03 5.45 19.09
N ARG A 452 -14.63 6.60 18.75
CA ARG A 452 -15.82 6.67 17.87
C ARG A 452 -15.59 6.07 16.48
N VAL A 453 -14.35 6.03 15.99
CA VAL A 453 -14.04 5.35 14.72
C VAL A 453 -14.18 3.83 14.89
N GLN A 454 -13.59 3.25 15.94
CA GLN A 454 -13.71 1.82 16.22
C GLN A 454 -15.16 1.43 16.53
N ARG A 455 -15.91 2.23 17.29
CA ARG A 455 -17.35 2.00 17.55
C ARG A 455 -18.15 1.90 16.25
N ARG A 456 -17.89 2.76 15.26
CA ARG A 456 -18.54 2.72 13.94
C ARG A 456 -18.06 1.56 13.08
N ALA A 457 -16.79 1.19 13.20
CA ALA A 457 -16.22 0.07 12.46
C ALA A 457 -16.76 -1.28 12.97
N THR A 458 -16.82 -1.49 14.29
CA THR A 458 -17.35 -2.73 14.89
C THR A 458 -18.80 -2.99 14.50
N LYS A 459 -19.67 -1.95 14.48
CA LYS A 459 -21.03 -2.05 13.92
C LYS A 459 -21.04 -2.54 12.48
N TRP A 460 -20.19 -1.95 11.65
CA TRP A 460 -20.09 -2.34 10.25
C TRP A 460 -19.61 -3.79 10.08
N ILE A 461 -18.59 -4.19 10.85
CA ILE A 461 -18.04 -5.54 10.78
C ILE A 461 -19.14 -6.57 11.08
N LEU A 462 -19.86 -6.38 12.20
CA LEU A 462 -20.89 -7.30 12.69
C LEU A 462 -22.27 -7.13 12.04
N ARG A 463 -22.48 -6.08 11.21
CA ARG A 463 -23.79 -5.66 10.68
C ARG A 463 -24.84 -5.37 11.76
N THR A 464 -24.41 -4.98 12.96
CA THR A 464 -25.34 -4.74 14.05
C THR A 464 -25.79 -3.29 14.13
N GLY A 465 -27.09 -3.11 14.39
CA GLY A 465 -27.70 -1.84 14.77
C GLY A 465 -27.15 -1.29 16.10
N THR A 466 -27.47 -0.03 16.42
CA THR A 466 -27.00 0.60 17.66
C THR A 466 -27.56 -0.07 18.92
N CYS A 467 -28.77 -0.63 18.82
CA CYS A 467 -29.51 -1.25 19.92
C CYS A 467 -29.28 -2.76 20.05
N GLU A 468 -28.66 -3.42 19.06
CA GLU A 468 -28.57 -4.90 19.02
C GLU A 468 -27.38 -5.46 19.80
N MET A 469 -26.29 -4.70 19.96
CA MET A 469 -25.10 -5.18 20.67
C MET A 469 -24.29 -4.02 21.28
N PRO A 470 -24.17 -3.96 22.62
CA PRO A 470 -23.31 -3.01 23.32
C PRO A 470 -21.85 -3.06 22.84
N TYR A 471 -21.15 -1.93 22.96
CA TYR A 471 -19.79 -1.81 22.41
C TYR A 471 -18.80 -2.83 23.01
N LYS A 472 -18.86 -3.07 24.34
CA LYS A 472 -18.00 -4.04 25.04
C LYS A 472 -18.17 -5.46 24.46
N GLN A 473 -19.41 -5.88 24.22
CA GLN A 473 -19.70 -7.18 23.61
C GLN A 473 -19.21 -7.27 22.16
N ARG A 474 -19.33 -6.18 21.37
CA ARG A 474 -18.76 -6.14 20.02
C ARG A 474 -17.24 -6.31 20.02
N LEU A 475 -16.54 -5.74 21.01
CA LEU A 475 -15.10 -5.87 21.15
C LEU A 475 -14.69 -7.30 21.48
N LEU A 476 -15.37 -7.94 22.44
CA LEU A 476 -15.19 -9.35 22.79
C LEU A 476 -15.35 -10.27 21.59
N LYS A 477 -16.49 -10.13 20.88
CA LYS A 477 -16.80 -10.96 19.71
C LYS A 477 -15.82 -10.79 18.56
N LEU A 478 -15.20 -9.61 18.46
CA LEU A 478 -14.23 -9.30 17.40
C LEU A 478 -12.78 -9.48 17.87
N GLU A 479 -12.53 -9.90 19.11
CA GLU A 479 -11.19 -9.98 19.70
C GLU A 479 -10.42 -8.67 19.45
N LEU A 480 -11.01 -7.55 19.87
CA LEU A 480 -10.43 -6.21 19.75
C LEU A 480 -10.30 -5.57 21.12
N LEU A 481 -9.15 -4.96 21.37
CA LEU A 481 -8.97 -4.06 22.51
C LEU A 481 -9.62 -2.69 22.22
N PRO A 482 -10.17 -2.00 23.24
CA PRO A 482 -10.39 -0.55 23.20
C PRO A 482 -9.14 0.16 22.66
N LEU A 483 -9.31 1.24 21.88
CA LEU A 483 -8.14 1.87 21.26
C LEU A 483 -7.23 2.54 22.30
N SER A 484 -7.73 2.88 23.49
CA SER A 484 -6.90 3.35 24.61
C SER A 484 -5.88 2.30 25.04
N TYR A 485 -6.33 1.08 25.33
CA TYR A 485 -5.45 -0.03 25.71
C TYR A 485 -4.56 -0.48 24.56
N ASP A 486 -5.02 -0.38 23.31
CA ASP A 486 -4.17 -0.63 22.14
C ASP A 486 -3.06 0.42 21.95
N ARG A 487 -3.20 1.63 22.51
CA ARG A 487 -2.12 2.63 22.54
C ARG A 487 -1.14 2.31 23.68
N GLU A 488 -1.66 2.09 24.88
CA GLU A 488 -0.85 1.73 26.05
C GLU A 488 0.01 0.47 25.81
N MET A 489 -0.59 -0.58 25.24
CA MET A 489 0.15 -1.78 24.86
C MET A 489 1.26 -1.46 23.85
N LYS A 490 1.06 -0.53 22.91
CA LYS A 490 2.13 -0.12 21.98
C LYS A 490 3.22 0.67 22.68
N ASP A 491 2.89 1.42 23.72
CA ASP A 491 3.85 2.14 24.55
C ASP A 491 4.71 1.13 25.33
N LEU A 492 4.09 0.11 25.93
CA LEU A 492 4.80 -0.99 26.61
C LEU A 492 5.68 -1.81 25.66
N VAL A 493 5.17 -2.15 24.46
CA VAL A 493 5.97 -2.86 23.45
C VAL A 493 7.16 -2.01 23.00
N PHE A 494 6.97 -0.70 22.87
CA PHE A 494 8.05 0.21 22.51
C PHE A 494 9.09 0.27 23.63
N PHE A 495 8.65 0.41 24.88
CA PHE A 495 9.50 0.42 26.07
C PHE A 495 10.33 -0.87 26.19
N PHE A 496 9.68 -2.03 26.09
CA PHE A 496 10.36 -3.33 26.12
C PHE A 496 11.42 -3.45 25.01
N LYS A 497 11.09 -3.07 23.78
CA LYS A 497 12.04 -3.07 22.66
C LYS A 497 13.21 -2.12 22.88
N ALA A 498 12.99 -0.97 23.52
CA ALA A 498 14.05 -0.02 23.82
C ALA A 498 15.02 -0.59 24.88
N LEU A 499 14.50 -1.30 25.89
CA LEU A 499 15.32 -1.99 26.88
C LEU A 499 16.13 -3.14 26.28
N THR A 500 15.48 -4.04 25.52
CA THR A 500 16.14 -5.24 24.97
C THR A 500 17.03 -4.95 23.78
N ALA A 501 16.80 -3.87 23.02
CA ALA A 501 17.73 -3.43 21.99
C ALA A 501 19.12 -3.05 22.54
N SER A 502 19.23 -2.85 23.85
CA SER A 502 20.50 -2.61 24.55
C SER A 502 21.21 -3.93 24.92
N GLN A 503 20.56 -5.09 24.77
CA GLN A 503 21.04 -6.37 25.31
C GLN A 503 21.29 -7.50 24.29
N ASP A 504 20.81 -7.46 23.03
CA ASP A 504 21.07 -8.58 22.09
C ASP A 504 21.40 -8.21 20.63
N LYS A 505 22.50 -8.77 20.12
CA LYS A 505 22.86 -8.88 18.70
C LYS A 505 22.26 -10.12 18.02
N ASP A 506 21.81 -11.13 18.77
CA ASP A 506 21.49 -12.45 18.24
C ASP A 506 20.16 -13.01 18.79
N GLU A 507 19.00 -12.57 18.29
CA GLU A 507 17.77 -13.40 18.25
C GLU A 507 16.60 -12.62 17.63
N LYS A 508 16.25 -12.90 16.37
CA LYS A 508 15.18 -12.17 15.65
C LYS A 508 13.91 -12.95 15.34
N ASP A 509 13.83 -14.25 15.59
CA ASP A 509 12.71 -15.05 15.05
C ASP A 509 11.65 -15.55 16.06
N ASN A 510 11.84 -15.39 17.38
CA ASN A 510 10.84 -15.86 18.36
C ASN A 510 9.84 -14.78 18.87
N ASN A 511 10.06 -13.52 18.54
CA ASN A 511 9.33 -12.37 19.10
C ASN A 511 8.01 -12.01 18.40
N ALA A 512 7.47 -12.84 17.50
CA ALA A 512 6.13 -12.60 16.93
C ALA A 512 5.05 -13.47 17.61
N THR A 513 5.42 -14.68 18.00
CA THR A 513 4.51 -15.71 18.55
C THR A 513 4.16 -15.43 20.02
N ALA A 514 5.13 -14.95 20.80
CA ALA A 514 4.93 -14.54 22.20
C ALA A 514 4.05 -13.27 22.36
N PHE A 515 3.89 -12.46 21.30
CA PHE A 515 3.13 -11.20 21.38
C PHE A 515 1.64 -11.38 21.07
N VAL A 516 1.28 -12.40 20.30
CA VAL A 516 -0.13 -12.76 20.05
C VAL A 516 -0.74 -13.42 21.29
N SER A 517 0.05 -14.17 22.06
CA SER A 517 -0.41 -14.72 23.36
C SER A 517 -0.62 -13.61 24.38
N VAL A 518 0.31 -12.66 24.55
CA VAL A 518 0.14 -11.54 25.51
C VAL A 518 -1.06 -10.66 25.17
N GLN A 519 -1.34 -10.39 23.88
CA GLN A 519 -2.57 -9.68 23.49
C GLN A 519 -3.84 -10.43 23.86
N ARG A 520 -3.83 -11.76 23.73
CA ARG A 520 -4.95 -12.62 24.11
C ARG A 520 -5.11 -12.64 25.63
N ASP A 521 -4.02 -12.76 26.37
CA ASP A 521 -4.02 -12.88 27.83
C ASP A 521 -4.40 -11.56 28.51
N VAL A 522 -3.90 -10.43 28.01
CA VAL A 522 -4.29 -9.08 28.47
C VAL A 522 -5.75 -8.78 28.09
N ALA A 523 -6.21 -9.18 26.90
CA ALA A 523 -7.62 -9.05 26.54
C ALA A 523 -8.52 -9.87 27.48
N MET A 524 -8.14 -11.12 27.79
CA MET A 524 -8.86 -11.99 28.72
C MET A 524 -8.87 -11.45 30.16
N ALA A 525 -7.73 -10.91 30.63
CA ALA A 525 -7.59 -10.31 31.96
C ALA A 525 -8.43 -9.02 32.12
N ILE A 526 -8.40 -8.13 31.11
CA ILE A 526 -9.18 -6.88 31.12
C ILE A 526 -10.70 -7.16 31.00
N THR A 527 -11.09 -8.30 30.42
CA THR A 527 -12.51 -8.64 30.21
C THR A 527 -13.15 -9.43 31.34
N GLY A 528 -12.39 -9.80 32.38
CA GLY A 528 -12.92 -10.40 33.61
C GLY A 528 -13.46 -11.83 33.42
N THR A 529 -12.88 -12.62 32.53
CA THR A 529 -13.23 -14.04 32.39
C THR A 529 -12.09 -14.89 32.91
N SER A 530 -12.22 -15.30 34.17
CA SER A 530 -11.46 -16.37 34.78
C SER A 530 -11.59 -17.68 33.97
N VAL A 531 -10.43 -18.31 33.75
CA VAL A 531 -10.13 -19.74 33.51
C VAL A 531 -11.32 -20.69 33.22
N PRO A 532 -11.33 -21.44 32.10
CA PRO A 532 -12.30 -22.50 31.89
C PRO A 532 -11.97 -23.72 32.77
N LYS A 533 -12.84 -24.05 33.72
CA LYS A 533 -13.00 -25.42 34.23
C LYS A 533 -14.21 -26.06 33.56
N LEU A 534 -14.01 -27.29 33.13
CA LEU A 534 -14.98 -28.21 32.54
C LEU A 534 -16.31 -28.26 33.31
N LEU A 535 -17.44 -28.42 32.58
CA LEU A 535 -18.38 -29.56 32.70
C LEU A 535 -19.68 -29.35 31.88
N ASN A 536 -19.93 -30.32 31.01
CA ASN A 536 -21.21 -30.95 30.62
C ASN A 536 -22.43 -30.16 30.06
N TYR A 537 -22.87 -30.64 28.89
CA TYR A 537 -24.21 -30.61 28.27
C TYR A 537 -25.35 -31.04 29.25
N PRO A 538 -26.66 -30.74 29.02
CA PRO A 538 -27.40 -31.06 27.79
C PRO A 538 -28.48 -30.07 27.30
N ALA A 539 -29.05 -30.43 26.15
CA ALA A 539 -30.04 -29.72 25.35
C ALA A 539 -31.42 -29.54 26.01
N THR A 540 -32.14 -28.47 25.62
CA THR A 540 -33.58 -28.50 25.27
C THR A 540 -34.00 -27.13 24.71
N ALA A 541 -34.84 -27.13 23.67
CA ALA A 541 -35.58 -25.96 23.17
C ALA A 541 -36.79 -25.65 24.09
N PRO A 542 -37.39 -24.46 24.01
CA PRO A 542 -38.68 -24.36 23.32
C PRO A 542 -38.90 -23.05 22.54
N VAL A 543 -40.14 -22.93 22.04
CA VAL A 543 -40.67 -22.27 20.84
C VAL A 543 -41.66 -21.14 21.21
N LEU A 544 -41.82 -20.13 20.32
CA LEU A 544 -42.92 -19.13 20.17
C LEU A 544 -43.13 -18.13 21.36
N ASN A 545 -43.69 -16.93 21.24
CA ASN A 545 -44.49 -16.26 20.20
C ASN A 545 -44.42 -14.73 20.42
N ILE A 546 -44.57 -13.93 19.35
CA ILE A 546 -44.71 -12.46 19.43
C ILE A 546 -46.18 -12.13 19.20
N GLN A 547 -46.80 -11.38 20.13
CA GLN A 547 -48.10 -10.74 19.93
C GLN A 547 -47.95 -9.24 19.65
N ASN A 548 -48.91 -8.78 18.85
CA ASN A 548 -49.05 -7.49 18.21
C ASN A 548 -49.17 -6.29 19.18
N ASN A 549 -48.76 -5.11 18.71
CA ASN A 549 -49.66 -3.94 18.71
C ASN A 549 -49.16 -2.87 17.72
N THR A 550 -50.05 -2.52 16.81
CA THR A 550 -49.97 -1.45 15.81
C THR A 550 -50.82 -0.28 16.29
N ASP A 551 -50.29 0.93 16.18
CA ASP A 551 -51.08 2.15 15.98
C ASP A 551 -50.24 3.10 15.12
N PHE A 552 -50.68 3.40 13.89
CA PHE A 552 -50.32 4.62 13.17
C PHE A 552 -51.40 4.95 12.15
N SER A 553 -52.04 6.08 12.39
CA SER A 553 -53.06 6.71 11.57
C SER A 553 -52.48 7.43 10.34
N ALA A 554 -53.22 7.32 9.25
CA ALA A 554 -53.36 8.22 8.09
C ALA A 554 -52.15 9.07 7.63
N VAL A 555 -51.57 8.69 6.47
CA VAL A 555 -50.81 9.61 5.61
C VAL A 555 -51.65 9.91 4.37
N ASN A 556 -52.02 11.18 4.22
CA ASN A 556 -52.82 11.74 3.13
C ASN A 556 -51.96 11.87 1.85
N VAL A 557 -52.32 11.18 0.77
CA VAL A 557 -51.58 11.16 -0.51
C VAL A 557 -52.28 12.10 -1.50
N SER A 558 -52.06 13.40 -1.35
CA SER A 558 -52.48 14.41 -2.36
C SER A 558 -51.34 15.35 -2.78
N ALA A 559 -50.10 15.07 -2.37
CA ALA A 559 -48.93 15.89 -2.70
C ALA A 559 -47.77 15.05 -3.25
N VAL A 560 -47.93 14.44 -4.44
CA VAL A 560 -46.81 13.86 -5.19
C VAL A 560 -46.99 14.14 -6.69
N GLY A 561 -46.06 14.88 -7.29
CA GLY A 561 -46.11 15.34 -8.70
C GLY A 561 -45.94 14.23 -9.76
N PRO A 562 -45.98 14.59 -11.06
CA PRO A 562 -46.26 13.70 -12.21
C PRO A 562 -45.13 12.72 -12.61
N LEU A 563 -44.19 12.40 -11.73
CA LEU A 563 -43.01 11.57 -12.03
C LEU A 563 -42.87 10.36 -11.10
N VAL A 564 -43.98 9.77 -10.65
CA VAL A 564 -43.98 8.48 -9.95
C VAL A 564 -44.15 7.36 -10.96
N LYS A 565 -43.10 6.55 -11.17
CA LYS A 565 -43.13 5.34 -12.01
C LYS A 565 -43.24 4.11 -11.11
N VAL A 566 -44.38 3.41 -11.18
CA VAL A 566 -44.75 2.30 -10.28
C VAL A 566 -44.52 0.95 -10.96
N ALA A 567 -43.94 -0.01 -10.25
CA ALA A 567 -43.88 -1.42 -10.65
C ALA A 567 -44.63 -2.29 -9.61
N PHE A 568 -45.34 -3.32 -10.08
CA PHE A 568 -46.08 -4.25 -9.23
C PHE A 568 -45.54 -5.68 -9.42
N VAL A 569 -45.35 -6.40 -8.31
CA VAL A 569 -45.10 -7.85 -8.33
C VAL A 569 -46.23 -8.53 -7.59
N LEU A 570 -46.96 -9.40 -8.27
CA LEU A 570 -48.01 -10.22 -7.69
C LEU A 570 -47.44 -11.61 -7.43
N LYS A 571 -47.47 -12.05 -6.18
CA LYS A 571 -47.10 -13.41 -5.81
C LYS A 571 -48.38 -14.21 -5.65
N ASN A 572 -48.65 -15.12 -6.57
CA ASN A 572 -49.82 -15.99 -6.46
C ASN A 572 -49.48 -17.16 -5.51
N THR A 573 -50.05 -17.17 -4.31
CA THR A 573 -49.81 -18.19 -3.29
C THR A 573 -50.87 -19.28 -3.28
N GLY A 574 -51.31 -19.74 -4.45
CA GLY A 574 -51.96 -21.04 -4.63
C GLY A 574 -53.35 -21.25 -4.02
N GLU A 575 -53.88 -20.32 -3.24
CA GLU A 575 -55.26 -20.32 -2.75
C GLU A 575 -56.06 -19.21 -3.44
N SER A 576 -57.33 -19.48 -3.72
CA SER A 576 -58.22 -18.78 -4.65
C SER A 576 -58.59 -17.32 -4.29
N ASP A 577 -57.83 -16.65 -3.43
CA ASP A 577 -58.01 -15.25 -3.07
C ASP A 577 -56.69 -14.44 -3.16
N LEU A 578 -56.73 -13.32 -3.88
CA LEU A 578 -55.64 -12.36 -4.09
C LEU A 578 -55.28 -11.64 -2.76
N GLN A 579 -54.52 -12.29 -1.86
CA GLN A 579 -54.29 -11.74 -0.52
C GLN A 579 -53.02 -10.90 -0.30
N SER A 580 -52.14 -10.68 -1.30
CA SER A 580 -51.08 -9.66 -1.12
C SER A 580 -50.53 -9.05 -2.42
N ILE A 581 -50.43 -7.71 -2.44
CA ILE A 581 -49.74 -6.93 -3.47
C ILE A 581 -48.51 -6.28 -2.83
N GLN A 582 -47.32 -6.51 -3.39
CA GLN A 582 -46.12 -5.75 -3.01
C GLN A 582 -45.92 -4.59 -3.99
N LEU A 583 -46.00 -3.37 -3.47
CA LEU A 583 -45.89 -2.14 -4.24
C LEU A 583 -44.45 -1.64 -4.23
N TYR A 584 -43.89 -1.41 -5.41
CA TYR A 584 -42.50 -1.01 -5.58
C TYR A 584 -42.42 0.36 -6.24
N ILE A 585 -42.09 1.39 -5.44
CA ILE A 585 -41.88 2.76 -5.92
C ILE A 585 -40.39 2.98 -6.16
N SER A 586 -40.03 3.41 -7.37
CA SER A 586 -38.64 3.75 -7.71
C SER A 586 -38.41 5.27 -7.63
N TYR A 587 -37.31 5.69 -7.01
CA TYR A 587 -36.83 7.08 -7.05
C TYR A 587 -35.60 7.19 -7.96
N PRO A 588 -35.45 8.29 -8.73
CA PRO A 588 -34.25 8.53 -9.52
C PRO A 588 -33.04 8.87 -8.62
N LEU A 589 -31.93 8.13 -8.76
CA LEU A 589 -30.64 8.51 -8.19
C LEU A 589 -30.02 9.65 -9.02
N GLN A 590 -29.56 10.71 -8.34
CA GLN A 590 -28.93 11.88 -8.95
C GLN A 590 -27.64 11.53 -9.72
N LYS A 591 -27.54 12.13 -10.92
CA LYS A 591 -26.47 12.20 -11.95
C LYS A 591 -25.10 11.59 -11.60
N PHE A 592 -24.69 10.62 -12.42
CA PHE A 592 -23.35 10.61 -13.04
C PHE A 592 -23.53 10.58 -14.56
N GLN A 593 -22.76 11.40 -15.27
CA GLN A 593 -22.86 11.60 -16.71
C GLN A 593 -22.77 10.27 -17.49
N GLY A 594 -23.80 9.98 -18.30
CA GLY A 594 -23.66 9.17 -19.52
C GLY A 594 -23.81 7.64 -19.41
N GLN A 595 -24.42 7.06 -18.37
CA GLN A 595 -24.71 5.62 -18.32
C GLN A 595 -26.17 5.33 -17.93
N ALA A 596 -26.73 4.25 -18.49
CA ALA A 596 -28.13 3.84 -18.35
C ALA A 596 -28.58 3.68 -16.87
N HIS A 597 -29.84 4.02 -16.60
CA HIS A 597 -30.44 4.08 -15.28
C HIS A 597 -30.51 2.68 -14.59
N GLU A 598 -29.88 2.54 -13.42
CA GLU A 598 -30.17 1.46 -12.45
C GLU A 598 -31.13 2.01 -11.38
N TYR A 599 -32.29 1.38 -11.19
CA TYR A 599 -33.26 1.75 -10.15
C TYR A 599 -33.12 0.82 -8.94
N ILE A 600 -33.09 1.39 -7.73
CA ILE A 600 -33.19 0.62 -6.48
C ILE A 600 -34.67 0.57 -6.09
N VAL A 601 -35.15 -0.64 -5.82
CA VAL A 601 -36.54 -0.94 -5.47
C VAL A 601 -36.58 -1.31 -3.98
N TYR A 602 -37.33 -0.56 -3.17
CA TYR A 602 -37.55 -0.87 -1.74
C TYR A 602 -38.90 -1.58 -1.54
N PRO A 603 -38.98 -2.66 -0.76
CA PRO A 603 -40.26 -3.27 -0.41
C PRO A 603 -40.95 -2.47 0.70
N ILE A 604 -42.17 -2.00 0.45
CA ILE A 604 -43.11 -1.57 1.50
C ILE A 604 -44.24 -2.60 1.48
N LYS A 605 -44.50 -3.26 2.62
CA LYS A 605 -45.63 -4.18 2.77
C LYS A 605 -46.85 -3.34 3.18
N ILE A 606 -47.87 -3.27 2.32
CA ILE A 606 -49.16 -2.68 2.64
C ILE A 606 -50.16 -3.85 2.59
N GLU A 607 -50.74 -4.20 3.73
CA GLU A 607 -51.85 -5.16 3.81
C GLU A 607 -53.13 -4.35 4.02
N GLY A 608 -54.13 -4.57 3.16
CA GLY A 608 -55.42 -3.89 3.17
C GLY A 608 -55.56 -2.79 2.12
N LEU A 609 -56.74 -2.71 1.50
CA LEU A 609 -57.20 -1.82 0.42
C LEU A 609 -56.86 -2.24 -1.02
N ILE A 610 -57.61 -3.22 -1.54
CA ILE A 610 -57.82 -3.39 -2.99
C ILE A 610 -59.26 -3.01 -3.41
N ASP A 611 -60.17 -2.70 -2.50
CA ASP A 611 -61.56 -2.36 -2.88
C ASP A 611 -61.78 -0.89 -3.28
N GLN A 612 -60.73 -0.04 -3.29
CA GLN A 612 -60.86 1.38 -3.63
C GLN A 612 -59.82 1.92 -4.63
N ALA A 613 -59.03 1.06 -5.29
CA ALA A 613 -58.19 1.50 -6.39
C ALA A 613 -59.06 1.70 -7.64
N SER A 614 -59.32 2.96 -7.99
CA SER A 614 -60.06 3.35 -9.19
C SER A 614 -59.48 2.68 -10.45
N ASN A 615 -60.37 2.15 -11.29
CA ASN A 615 -60.09 1.45 -12.56
C ASN A 615 -59.14 2.19 -13.52
N SER A 616 -58.83 3.47 -13.28
CA SER A 616 -57.96 4.30 -14.13
C SER A 616 -56.46 4.00 -13.98
N CYS A 617 -55.97 3.49 -12.83
CA CYS A 617 -54.54 3.20 -12.64
C CYS A 617 -54.08 1.85 -13.24
N LEU A 618 -54.99 0.88 -13.40
CA LEU A 618 -54.68 -0.46 -13.91
C LEU A 618 -54.49 -0.51 -15.44
N VAL A 619 -55.01 0.47 -16.18
CA VAL A 619 -55.01 0.49 -17.67
C VAL A 619 -53.60 0.67 -18.28
N LEU A 620 -52.62 1.18 -17.52
CA LEU A 620 -51.27 1.48 -18.03
C LEU A 620 -50.22 0.39 -17.74
N LEU A 621 -50.53 -0.63 -16.95
CA LEU A 621 -49.58 -1.66 -16.52
C LEU A 621 -49.59 -2.86 -17.47
N LYS A 622 -48.44 -3.20 -18.05
CA LYS A 622 -48.29 -4.36 -18.92
C LYS A 622 -47.40 -5.42 -18.27
N LYS A 623 -47.78 -6.69 -18.48
CA LYS A 623 -47.07 -7.87 -17.95
C LYS A 623 -45.69 -8.00 -18.61
N LEU A 624 -44.64 -8.13 -17.78
CA LEU A 624 -43.26 -8.26 -18.21
C LEU A 624 -42.84 -9.73 -18.36
N VAL A 625 -43.35 -10.62 -17.50
CA VAL A 625 -42.97 -12.04 -17.47
C VAL A 625 -44.01 -12.88 -18.20
N THR A 626 -43.67 -13.40 -19.38
CA THR A 626 -44.60 -14.15 -20.25
C THR A 626 -44.22 -15.62 -20.41
N LYS A 627 -43.14 -16.08 -19.76
CA LYS A 627 -42.60 -17.44 -19.90
C LYS A 627 -42.64 -18.18 -18.56
N PRO A 628 -42.73 -19.53 -18.55
CA PRO A 628 -42.75 -20.32 -17.33
C PRO A 628 -41.54 -20.04 -16.45
N THR A 629 -41.78 -19.84 -15.16
CA THR A 629 -40.73 -19.62 -14.15
C THR A 629 -40.54 -20.83 -13.26
N ARG A 630 -41.51 -21.75 -13.20
CA ARG A 630 -41.38 -23.06 -12.55
C ARG A 630 -42.12 -24.10 -13.38
N GLU A 631 -41.39 -25.10 -13.88
CA GLU A 631 -41.94 -26.14 -14.77
C GLU A 631 -42.70 -25.51 -15.96
N SER A 632 -43.99 -25.81 -16.13
CA SER A 632 -44.87 -25.23 -17.15
C SER A 632 -45.61 -23.96 -16.68
N ASN A 633 -45.43 -23.55 -15.41
CA ASN A 633 -46.21 -22.50 -14.78
C ASN A 633 -45.48 -21.14 -14.72
N ILE A 634 -46.23 -20.06 -14.98
CA ILE A 634 -45.78 -18.68 -14.81
C ILE A 634 -46.22 -18.20 -13.44
N LEU A 635 -45.44 -18.48 -12.40
CA LEU A 635 -45.82 -18.16 -11.02
C LEU A 635 -45.37 -16.76 -10.58
N ASP A 636 -44.31 -16.24 -11.21
CA ASP A 636 -43.73 -14.94 -10.85
C ASP A 636 -44.25 -13.86 -11.79
N GLN A 637 -45.33 -13.17 -11.38
CA GLN A 637 -45.99 -12.15 -12.20
C GLN A 637 -45.39 -10.76 -11.92
N ALA A 638 -44.81 -10.12 -12.93
CA ALA A 638 -44.31 -8.75 -12.83
C ALA A 638 -44.99 -7.83 -13.86
N PHE A 639 -45.41 -6.65 -13.44
CA PHE A 639 -46.09 -5.66 -14.28
C PHE A 639 -45.39 -4.30 -14.19
N SER A 640 -45.25 -3.63 -15.34
CA SER A 640 -44.61 -2.31 -15.42
C SER A 640 -45.20 -1.48 -16.55
N THR A 641 -45.28 -0.17 -16.34
CA THR A 641 -45.56 0.81 -17.40
C THR A 641 -44.39 0.97 -18.38
N LEU A 642 -43.21 0.42 -18.05
CA LEU A 642 -42.01 0.42 -18.89
C LEU A 642 -41.79 -0.90 -19.62
N SER A 643 -42.76 -1.82 -19.62
CA SER A 643 -42.62 -3.11 -20.30
C SER A 643 -42.20 -3.03 -21.78
N PRO A 644 -42.56 -2.00 -22.58
CA PRO A 644 -42.09 -1.90 -23.96
C PRO A 644 -40.58 -1.64 -24.09
N TYR A 645 -39.91 -1.26 -23.01
CA TYR A 645 -38.48 -0.92 -23.01
C TYR A 645 -37.61 -1.99 -22.34
N TYR A 646 -38.19 -3.09 -21.87
CA TYR A 646 -37.48 -4.17 -21.16
C TYR A 646 -37.95 -5.54 -21.63
N ASP A 647 -37.02 -6.46 -21.85
CA ASP A 647 -37.31 -7.87 -22.11
C ASP A 647 -37.08 -8.71 -20.85
N ALA A 648 -37.89 -9.74 -20.64
CA ALA A 648 -37.77 -10.65 -19.50
C ALA A 648 -37.11 -11.96 -19.94
N ILE A 649 -35.85 -12.12 -19.56
CA ILE A 649 -35.08 -13.32 -19.84
C ILE A 649 -35.18 -14.27 -18.64
N ILE A 650 -35.69 -15.47 -18.89
CA ILE A 650 -35.71 -16.55 -17.89
C ILE A 650 -34.32 -17.18 -17.83
N LEU A 651 -33.72 -17.12 -16.64
CA LEU A 651 -32.41 -17.64 -16.32
C LEU A 651 -32.52 -18.82 -15.33
N PRO A 652 -31.50 -19.68 -15.26
CA PRO A 652 -31.48 -20.78 -14.30
C PRO A 652 -31.71 -20.30 -12.86
N PRO A 653 -32.35 -21.11 -12.00
CA PRO A 653 -32.57 -20.77 -10.60
C PRO A 653 -31.30 -20.34 -9.86
N ILE A 654 -31.38 -19.23 -9.10
CA ILE A 654 -30.28 -18.74 -8.27
C ILE A 654 -30.29 -19.46 -6.91
N GLY A 655 -29.12 -19.95 -6.49
CA GLY A 655 -28.95 -20.49 -5.14
C GLY A 655 -29.72 -21.80 -4.95
N GLN A 656 -30.61 -21.85 -3.96
CA GLN A 656 -31.49 -22.99 -3.64
C GLN A 656 -32.92 -22.88 -4.21
N SER A 657 -33.22 -21.81 -4.94
CA SER A 657 -34.56 -21.59 -5.48
C SER A 657 -34.99 -22.71 -6.44
N ASP A 658 -36.27 -23.08 -6.35
CA ASP A 658 -37.03 -23.93 -7.26
C ASP A 658 -37.68 -23.14 -8.40
N HIS A 659 -37.61 -21.81 -8.36
CA HIS A 659 -38.05 -20.92 -9.43
C HIS A 659 -36.86 -20.46 -10.28
N SER A 660 -37.08 -20.41 -11.59
CA SER A 660 -36.18 -19.77 -12.55
C SER A 660 -36.10 -18.29 -12.26
N SER A 661 -34.90 -17.73 -12.36
CA SER A 661 -34.67 -16.31 -12.08
C SER A 661 -35.04 -15.47 -13.29
N ILE A 662 -35.66 -14.33 -13.07
CA ILE A 662 -36.07 -13.42 -14.14
C ILE A 662 -35.08 -12.27 -14.20
N LEU A 663 -34.50 -12.02 -15.37
CA LEU A 663 -33.71 -10.82 -15.64
C LEU A 663 -34.50 -9.89 -16.56
N ALA A 664 -34.96 -8.77 -16.03
CA ALA A 664 -35.52 -7.67 -16.82
C ALA A 664 -34.36 -6.86 -17.41
N GLN A 665 -34.13 -6.98 -18.72
CA GLN A 665 -33.04 -6.31 -19.42
C GLN A 665 -33.60 -5.20 -20.32
N PRO A 666 -33.10 -3.96 -20.24
CA PRO A 666 -33.56 -2.89 -21.12
C PRO A 666 -33.25 -3.20 -22.58
N ILE A 667 -34.18 -2.87 -23.50
CA ILE A 667 -34.12 -3.09 -24.95
C ILE A 667 -33.19 -2.06 -25.65
N LEU A 668 -32.23 -1.46 -24.92
CA LEU A 668 -31.30 -0.46 -25.46
C LEU A 668 -30.01 -1.11 -25.99
N THR A 669 -29.61 -0.66 -27.19
CA THR A 669 -28.39 -0.99 -27.93
C THR A 669 -27.16 -1.01 -27.03
N HIS A 670 -26.41 -2.12 -27.06
CA HIS A 670 -25.27 -2.39 -26.19
C HIS A 670 -24.31 -1.20 -26.04
N ALA A 671 -24.12 -0.73 -24.81
CA ALA A 671 -22.92 0.03 -24.47
C ALA A 671 -21.70 -0.85 -24.79
N PRO A 672 -20.66 -0.33 -25.45
CA PRO A 672 -19.51 -1.13 -25.84
C PRO A 672 -18.87 -1.75 -24.59
N SER A 673 -18.85 -3.08 -24.52
CA SER A 673 -18.17 -3.78 -23.45
C SER A 673 -16.70 -3.36 -23.45
N LEU A 674 -16.16 -2.98 -22.29
CA LEU A 674 -14.72 -2.75 -22.15
C LEU A 674 -13.97 -3.96 -22.75
N PRO A 675 -12.96 -3.72 -23.61
CA PRO A 675 -12.33 -4.80 -24.35
C PRO A 675 -11.69 -5.80 -23.39
N THR A 676 -11.81 -7.08 -23.73
CA THR A 676 -11.14 -8.16 -22.99
C THR A 676 -9.63 -8.02 -23.18
N THR A 677 -8.89 -7.84 -22.09
CA THR A 677 -7.44 -7.74 -22.14
C THR A 677 -6.82 -9.13 -22.27
N ARG A 678 -5.91 -9.32 -23.22
CA ARG A 678 -5.11 -10.55 -23.32
C ARG A 678 -3.81 -10.34 -22.54
N LEU A 679 -3.58 -11.16 -21.53
CA LEU A 679 -2.37 -11.12 -20.71
C LEU A 679 -1.51 -12.34 -21.00
N GLN A 680 -0.22 -12.13 -21.24
CA GLN A 680 0.75 -13.21 -21.33
C GLN A 680 1.21 -13.59 -19.93
N LYS A 681 1.13 -14.87 -19.56
CA LYS A 681 1.57 -15.36 -18.25
C LYS A 681 2.25 -16.72 -18.38
N ARG A 682 3.36 -16.92 -17.65
CA ARG A 682 4.03 -18.23 -17.52
C ARG A 682 3.17 -19.25 -16.75
N ASP A 683 3.23 -20.50 -17.21
CA ASP A 683 2.43 -21.59 -16.68
C ASP A 683 3.07 -22.34 -15.50
N TYR A 684 3.01 -21.72 -14.32
CA TYR A 684 3.58 -22.25 -13.06
C TYR A 684 2.78 -23.40 -12.43
N ARG A 685 2.18 -24.31 -13.21
CA ARG A 685 1.53 -25.51 -12.65
C ARG A 685 2.57 -26.45 -12.04
N ALA A 686 2.17 -27.22 -11.02
CA ALA A 686 3.10 -28.07 -10.25
C ALA A 686 3.97 -29.01 -11.11
N PRO A 687 3.47 -29.68 -12.17
CA PRO A 687 4.31 -30.50 -13.04
C PRO A 687 5.42 -29.70 -13.75
N ASN A 688 5.07 -28.55 -14.32
CA ASN A 688 6.02 -27.67 -15.02
C ASN A 688 7.10 -27.14 -14.08
N LYS A 689 6.74 -26.84 -12.83
CA LYS A 689 7.71 -26.44 -11.79
C LYS A 689 8.69 -27.55 -11.47
N LYS A 690 8.20 -28.78 -11.27
CA LYS A 690 9.06 -29.95 -11.01
C LYS A 690 10.02 -30.19 -12.18
N ASN A 691 9.52 -30.09 -13.42
CA ASN A 691 10.35 -30.22 -14.62
C ASN A 691 11.44 -29.16 -14.69
N LEU A 692 11.13 -27.91 -14.34
CA LEU A 692 12.11 -26.83 -14.30
C LEU A 692 13.20 -27.09 -13.24
N ILE A 693 12.81 -27.46 -12.01
CA ILE A 693 13.76 -27.77 -10.94
C ILE A 693 14.66 -28.94 -11.35
N SER A 694 14.07 -30.01 -11.89
CA SER A 694 14.82 -31.16 -12.41
C SER A 694 15.80 -30.75 -13.51
N ARG A 695 15.35 -29.93 -14.47
CA ARG A 695 16.20 -29.43 -15.55
C ARG A 695 17.36 -28.58 -15.05
N LEU A 696 17.15 -27.73 -14.05
CA LEU A 696 18.20 -26.89 -13.48
C LEU A 696 19.16 -27.70 -12.58
N ASN A 697 18.69 -28.77 -11.93
CA ASN A 697 19.55 -29.70 -11.19
C ASN A 697 20.57 -30.40 -12.09
N THR A 698 20.24 -30.66 -13.37
CA THR A 698 21.14 -31.35 -14.30
C THR A 698 22.07 -30.40 -15.07
N VAL A 699 21.99 -29.09 -14.83
CA VAL A 699 22.86 -28.11 -15.49
C VAL A 699 24.27 -28.22 -14.93
N ASN A 700 25.24 -28.43 -15.81
CA ASN A 700 26.65 -28.26 -15.48
C ASN A 700 27.01 -26.76 -15.55
N TRP A 701 27.25 -26.15 -14.38
CA TRP A 701 27.66 -24.75 -14.27
C TRP A 701 29.17 -24.53 -14.40
N THR A 702 30.00 -25.58 -14.49
CA THR A 702 31.46 -25.46 -14.63
C THR A 702 31.91 -24.58 -15.79
N PRO A 703 31.26 -24.56 -16.98
CA PRO A 703 31.64 -23.66 -18.05
C PRO A 703 31.58 -22.17 -17.65
N LEU A 704 30.68 -21.80 -16.75
CA LEU A 704 30.56 -20.42 -16.24
C LEU A 704 31.82 -19.98 -15.47
N MET A 705 32.46 -20.91 -14.76
CA MET A 705 33.71 -20.65 -14.02
C MET A 705 34.91 -20.36 -14.93
N ARG A 706 34.84 -20.72 -16.22
CA ARG A 706 35.96 -20.56 -17.18
C ARG A 706 35.91 -19.25 -17.97
N LEU A 707 34.78 -18.54 -17.90
CA LEU A 707 34.59 -17.28 -18.62
C LEU A 707 35.33 -16.14 -17.91
N LYS A 708 35.92 -15.24 -18.70
CA LYS A 708 36.83 -14.20 -18.19
C LYS A 708 36.14 -12.90 -17.83
N SER A 709 34.99 -12.59 -18.43
CA SER A 709 34.24 -11.36 -18.16
C SER A 709 32.96 -11.62 -17.36
N CYS A 710 32.55 -10.65 -16.56
CA CYS A 710 31.29 -10.71 -15.81
C CYS A 710 30.08 -10.67 -16.77
N GLU A 711 30.22 -10.00 -17.90
CA GLU A 711 29.23 -9.93 -18.98
C GLU A 711 28.96 -11.32 -19.57
N GLU A 712 30.00 -12.02 -20.03
CA GLU A 712 29.86 -13.36 -20.60
C GLU A 712 29.28 -14.35 -19.58
N GLN A 713 29.70 -14.27 -18.31
CA GLN A 713 29.16 -15.13 -17.25
C GLN A 713 27.67 -14.86 -17.02
N LEU A 714 27.25 -13.59 -16.97
CA LEU A 714 25.85 -13.24 -16.83
C LEU A 714 25.03 -13.69 -18.03
N ASP A 715 25.53 -13.48 -19.25
CA ASP A 715 24.83 -13.88 -20.48
C ASP A 715 24.69 -15.40 -20.60
N SER A 716 25.74 -16.15 -20.25
CA SER A 716 25.69 -17.61 -20.16
C SER A 716 24.66 -18.07 -19.12
N PHE A 717 24.72 -17.52 -17.91
CA PHE A 717 23.76 -17.83 -16.84
C PHE A 717 22.33 -17.59 -17.29
N LYS A 718 22.06 -16.39 -17.82
CA LYS A 718 20.73 -16.00 -18.31
C LYS A 718 20.26 -16.89 -19.44
N SER A 719 21.13 -17.21 -20.39
CA SER A 719 20.79 -18.05 -21.54
C SER A 719 20.32 -19.43 -21.08
N VAL A 720 21.08 -20.08 -20.19
CA VAL A 720 20.70 -21.38 -19.62
C VAL A 720 19.37 -21.31 -18.88
N VAL A 721 19.19 -20.29 -18.03
CA VAL A 721 17.96 -20.10 -17.27
C VAL A 721 16.76 -19.79 -18.18
N HIS A 722 16.91 -18.95 -19.19
CA HIS A 722 15.85 -18.63 -20.14
C HIS A 722 15.47 -19.81 -21.01
N VAL A 723 16.42 -20.63 -21.45
CA VAL A 723 16.15 -21.87 -22.18
C VAL A 723 15.34 -22.82 -21.31
N ALA A 724 15.77 -23.07 -20.07
CA ALA A 724 15.05 -23.92 -19.12
C ALA A 724 13.64 -23.37 -18.81
N LEU A 725 13.51 -22.06 -18.64
CA LEU A 725 12.22 -21.38 -18.45
C LEU A 725 11.29 -21.58 -19.64
N ASN A 726 11.78 -21.36 -20.86
CA ASN A 726 10.95 -21.41 -22.06
C ASN A 726 10.54 -22.85 -22.40
N SER A 727 11.42 -23.83 -22.14
CA SER A 727 11.11 -25.25 -22.33
C SER A 727 10.16 -25.79 -21.27
N CYS A 728 10.37 -25.48 -19.99
CA CYS A 728 9.63 -26.11 -18.90
C CYS A 728 8.39 -25.30 -18.49
N ILE A 729 8.39 -23.98 -18.64
CA ILE A 729 7.32 -23.06 -18.21
C ILE A 729 7.01 -22.04 -19.32
N PRO A 730 6.38 -22.48 -20.43
CA PRO A 730 6.11 -21.61 -21.57
C PRO A 730 5.12 -20.47 -21.24
N MET A 731 5.17 -19.42 -22.05
CA MET A 731 4.20 -18.33 -21.99
C MET A 731 2.83 -18.81 -22.49
N ARG A 732 1.78 -18.41 -21.78
CA ARG A 732 0.39 -18.67 -22.17
C ARG A 732 -0.42 -17.38 -22.18
N THR A 733 -1.19 -17.20 -23.25
CA THR A 733 -2.20 -16.13 -23.33
C THR A 733 -3.40 -16.46 -22.45
N VAL A 734 -3.70 -15.57 -21.50
CA VAL A 734 -4.89 -15.64 -20.64
C VAL A 734 -5.78 -14.45 -20.98
N LYS A 735 -7.05 -14.72 -21.27
CA LYS A 735 -8.06 -13.67 -21.45
C LYS A 735 -8.54 -13.20 -20.08
N HIS A 736 -8.44 -11.90 -19.84
CA HIS A 736 -8.92 -11.22 -18.64
C HIS A 736 -10.10 -10.34 -19.01
N HIS A 737 -11.30 -10.71 -18.58
CA HIS A 737 -12.48 -9.88 -18.81
C HIS A 737 -12.54 -8.76 -17.76
N PRO A 738 -12.98 -7.54 -18.11
CA PRO A 738 -13.07 -6.41 -17.17
C PRO A 738 -13.89 -6.71 -15.91
N ASN A 739 -14.90 -7.59 -16.06
CA ASN A 739 -15.82 -7.99 -15.00
C ASN A 739 -15.40 -9.27 -14.27
N ASP A 740 -14.23 -9.84 -14.60
CA ASP A 740 -13.72 -11.04 -13.91
C ASP A 740 -13.44 -10.69 -12.44
N LYS A 741 -14.31 -11.20 -11.55
CA LYS A 741 -14.10 -11.05 -10.10
C LYS A 741 -12.84 -11.85 -9.70
N PRO A 742 -11.99 -11.36 -8.79
CA PRO A 742 -10.68 -11.96 -8.48
C PRO A 742 -10.71 -13.43 -8.05
N TRP A 743 -11.85 -13.90 -7.56
CA TRP A 743 -12.07 -15.27 -7.10
C TRP A 743 -12.61 -16.20 -8.19
N ILE A 744 -12.90 -15.72 -9.40
CA ILE A 744 -13.37 -16.53 -10.52
C ILE A 744 -12.14 -17.23 -11.13
N THR A 745 -11.86 -18.45 -10.68
CA THR A 745 -10.77 -19.29 -11.20
C THR A 745 -11.18 -19.97 -12.52
N PRO A 746 -10.23 -20.46 -13.34
CA PRO A 746 -10.55 -21.26 -14.52
C PRO A 746 -11.45 -22.47 -14.23
N VAL A 747 -11.25 -23.10 -13.06
CA VAL A 747 -12.06 -24.25 -12.60
C VAL A 747 -13.51 -23.82 -12.33
N ILE A 748 -13.70 -22.65 -11.71
CA ILE A 748 -15.04 -22.08 -11.49
C ILE A 748 -15.68 -21.71 -12.82
N LYS A 749 -14.96 -21.04 -13.73
CA LYS A 749 -15.48 -20.69 -15.07
C LYS A 749 -15.92 -21.93 -15.84
N GLN A 750 -15.10 -22.98 -15.83
CA GLN A 750 -15.43 -24.26 -16.48
C GLN A 750 -16.65 -24.93 -15.84
N SER A 751 -16.75 -24.92 -14.50
CA SER A 751 -17.90 -25.48 -13.81
C SER A 751 -19.19 -24.69 -14.08
N ILE A 752 -19.10 -23.35 -14.18
CA ILE A 752 -20.23 -22.50 -14.58
C ILE A 752 -20.67 -22.82 -16.01
N LYS A 753 -19.72 -22.97 -16.95
CA LYS A 753 -20.01 -23.33 -18.35
C LYS A 753 -20.71 -24.69 -18.44
N LYS A 754 -20.20 -25.71 -17.76
CA LYS A 754 -20.82 -27.05 -17.72
C LYS A 754 -22.21 -27.04 -17.10
N ARG A 755 -22.42 -26.26 -16.03
CA ARG A 755 -23.75 -26.04 -15.44
C ARG A 755 -24.73 -25.42 -16.44
N GLN A 756 -24.30 -24.39 -17.18
CA GLN A 756 -25.14 -23.72 -18.18
C GLN A 756 -25.47 -24.65 -19.36
N GLN A 757 -24.51 -25.46 -19.82
CA GLN A 757 -24.74 -26.46 -20.87
C GLN A 757 -25.72 -27.55 -20.42
N ALA A 758 -25.59 -28.06 -19.19
CA ALA A 758 -26.52 -29.05 -18.65
C ALA A 758 -27.96 -28.52 -18.57
N TRP A 759 -28.12 -27.24 -18.21
CA TRP A 759 -29.42 -26.58 -18.20
C TRP A 759 -30.01 -26.42 -19.60
N LEU A 760 -29.22 -25.96 -20.58
CA LEU A 760 -29.66 -25.82 -21.97
C LEU A 760 -30.06 -27.15 -22.61
N ASN A 761 -29.45 -28.25 -22.17
CA ASN A 761 -29.75 -29.61 -22.64
C ASN A 761 -30.88 -30.30 -21.83
N ASN A 762 -31.57 -29.59 -20.93
CA ASN A 762 -32.59 -30.12 -20.02
C ASN A 762 -32.11 -31.30 -19.12
N ASP A 763 -30.80 -31.44 -18.88
CA ASP A 763 -30.24 -32.45 -17.98
C ASP A 763 -30.19 -31.92 -16.54
N LEU A 764 -31.29 -32.14 -15.82
CA LEU A 764 -31.48 -31.66 -14.45
C LEU A 764 -30.47 -32.28 -13.46
N HIS A 765 -30.06 -33.53 -13.69
CA HIS A 765 -29.11 -34.25 -12.84
C HIS A 765 -27.70 -33.64 -12.96
N GLN A 766 -27.17 -33.49 -14.19
CA GLN A 766 -25.89 -32.82 -14.42
C GLN A 766 -25.94 -31.35 -13.99
N TYR A 767 -27.06 -30.67 -14.19
CA TYR A 767 -27.25 -29.29 -13.72
C TYR A 767 -27.03 -29.18 -12.21
N ASN A 768 -27.68 -30.06 -11.43
CA ASN A 768 -27.56 -30.08 -9.97
C ASN A 768 -26.14 -30.43 -9.52
N VAL A 769 -25.48 -31.40 -10.15
CA VAL A 769 -24.07 -31.75 -9.89
C VAL A 769 -23.16 -30.53 -10.08
N TYR A 770 -23.23 -29.87 -11.24
CA TYR A 770 -22.38 -28.71 -11.51
C TYR A 770 -22.78 -27.45 -10.73
N ARG A 771 -24.06 -27.26 -10.41
CA ARG A 771 -24.53 -26.21 -9.49
C ARG A 771 -23.90 -26.38 -8.11
N ASN A 772 -23.98 -27.58 -7.53
CA ASN A 772 -23.36 -27.88 -6.25
C ASN A 772 -21.84 -27.75 -6.30
N LYS A 773 -21.22 -28.16 -7.41
CA LYS A 773 -19.78 -27.99 -7.65
C LYS A 773 -19.38 -26.52 -7.73
N VAL A 774 -20.13 -25.68 -8.43
CA VAL A 774 -19.90 -24.22 -8.48
C VAL A 774 -20.10 -23.59 -7.11
N ILE A 775 -21.09 -24.02 -6.33
CA ILE A 775 -21.31 -23.55 -4.94
C ILE A 775 -20.13 -23.94 -4.04
N LYS A 776 -19.61 -25.16 -4.15
CA LYS A 776 -18.43 -25.65 -3.41
C LYS A 776 -17.13 -24.98 -3.85
N LEU A 777 -16.96 -24.71 -5.15
CA LEU A 777 -15.74 -24.14 -5.75
C LEU A 777 -15.69 -22.61 -5.68
N LYS A 778 -16.84 -21.93 -5.70
CA LYS A 778 -16.88 -20.55 -5.20
C LYS A 778 -16.17 -20.60 -3.85
N PRO A 779 -15.26 -19.66 -3.56
CA PRO A 779 -14.73 -19.61 -2.21
C PRO A 779 -15.94 -19.63 -1.28
N LYS A 780 -16.04 -20.66 -0.43
CA LYS A 780 -16.38 -20.36 0.96
C LYS A 780 -15.37 -19.30 1.29
N ILE A 781 -15.83 -18.06 1.31
CA ILE A 781 -14.97 -16.97 1.71
C ILE A 781 -14.51 -17.43 3.11
N LEU A 782 -13.22 -17.79 3.22
CA LEU A 782 -12.53 -18.59 4.25
C LEU A 782 -12.44 -20.12 4.02
N GLN A 783 -11.26 -20.59 3.62
CA GLN A 783 -10.32 -21.15 4.61
C GLN A 783 -9.17 -20.16 4.76
#